data_AF-U6SMC6-F1
#
_entry.id   AF-U6SMC6-F1
#
_cell.length_a   1.000
_cell.length_b   1.000
_cell.length_c   1.000
_cell.angle_alpha   90.00
_cell.angle_beta   90.00
_cell.angle_gamma   90.00
#
_symmetry.space_group_name_H-M   'P 1'
#
loop_
_entity.id
_entity.type
_entity.pdbx_description
1 polymer ?
#
loop_
_entity_poly.entity_id
_entity_poly.type
_entity_poly.pdbx_seq_one_letter_code
_entity_poly.pdbx_strand_id
1 'polypeptide(L)'
;MSKDIYILGVSMSNHDRAAALSKNGRVVGAISEERLDRRKKSEGFYHNSPKDIVLPPLASITYVLEKESITLADVDLIVCGRSINLCKETLLKYLPVDRSKVIEPPIPSHHLAHAYSAFGTSPFKESAVLVIDEQGHHLEDGSYEKISMYEGSNSKLKLIQSIKGTNSNISLGMFYDAFAALVGLSEAGMPAAGKLMGLAPYGKKREEWGELIELIEDSVNIDLYRLDKFFSHLLPLQNEKIVINHLEDLLKKYKPVNWNSQLGFDLAYKAQEELERAILYISGELFKKTNYKTLSYAGGVALNCTTNQKILEGGWEDIYVHPASTDDGVAVGLTMYGWLEYYNKEREDYADFNPFLGKKYDENTIEEAFEEYGLNPFSKVINSSELGAELLSEGKIICWFQGGSEWGPRALGARSIIADPTQQNITDKINSKIKFREAFRPFGISVLEEELSHYVMDALVPKSLSPYMLSVAQVKEKSLESVRHVDHSIRYQTVSKSLQPTYYNLIHHFGKKSGTFAVLNTSFNLLGEPLVETPEDAVRQFLLSGADALIINNYVIELNHIPKSTLERSKKKAFEKSNINPLKVALSLEAADFSTEAINYLNEYPINLDKADSTTLIRYESLLLRYAINNNDHESALLHIEKLMEYMNYPSESHSIINILKEGNYQKYSEVVDLLSNVANMKNAAIFFSNLLKLDNPKGISEVVTIGNE
;
A
#
# COMPACT_ATOMS: atom_id res chain seq x y z
N MET A 1 -37.62 8.85 23.35
CA MET A 1 -36.24 8.46 23.01
C MET A 1 -35.48 9.75 22.72
N SER A 2 -34.24 9.90 23.20
CA SER A 2 -33.40 11.04 22.81
C SER A 2 -33.18 11.02 21.30
N LYS A 3 -33.12 12.20 20.67
CA LYS A 3 -32.73 12.31 19.26
C LYS A 3 -31.34 11.71 19.08
N ASP A 4 -31.15 10.90 18.04
CA ASP A 4 -29.83 10.41 17.67
C ASP A 4 -28.90 11.58 17.34
N ILE A 5 -27.65 11.50 17.77
CA ILE A 5 -26.60 12.48 17.48
C ILE A 5 -25.70 11.90 16.39
N TYR A 6 -25.62 12.58 15.25
CA TYR A 6 -24.76 12.22 14.13
C TYR A 6 -23.55 13.15 14.03
N ILE A 7 -22.34 12.57 13.99
CA ILE A 7 -21.09 13.30 13.81
C ILE A 7 -20.37 12.80 12.56
N LEU A 8 -20.08 13.71 11.63
CA LEU A 8 -19.32 13.44 10.42
C LEU A 8 -17.86 13.87 10.62
N GLY A 9 -16.93 12.92 10.60
CA GLY A 9 -15.49 13.16 10.59
C GLY A 9 -14.98 13.21 9.14
N VAL A 10 -14.25 14.26 8.79
CA VAL A 10 -13.75 14.48 7.42
C VAL A 10 -12.23 14.67 7.44
N SER A 11 -11.51 13.67 6.93
CA SER A 11 -10.06 13.75 6.73
C SER A 11 -9.77 14.38 5.37
N MET A 12 -9.16 15.57 5.38
CA MET A 12 -8.73 16.33 4.21
C MET A 12 -7.21 16.34 4.05
N SER A 13 -6.56 15.24 4.41
CA SER A 13 -5.13 15.02 4.14
C SER A 13 -4.80 15.12 2.65
N ASN A 14 -3.52 15.36 2.33
CA ASN A 14 -3.10 15.50 0.93
C ASN A 14 -3.19 14.17 0.15
N HIS A 15 -3.10 13.05 0.87
CA HIS A 15 -3.37 11.68 0.43
C HIS A 15 -4.35 11.04 1.42
N ASP A 16 -4.83 9.83 1.12
CA ASP A 16 -5.67 9.02 2.02
C ASP A 16 -6.92 9.76 2.56
N ARG A 17 -7.50 10.65 1.74
CA ARG A 17 -8.71 11.39 2.10
C ARG A 17 -9.86 10.42 2.40
N ALA A 18 -10.63 10.71 3.44
CA ALA A 18 -11.66 9.79 3.92
C ALA A 18 -12.77 10.50 4.69
N ALA A 19 -13.90 9.82 4.84
CA ALA A 19 -14.99 10.26 5.71
C ALA A 19 -15.45 9.12 6.62
N ALA A 20 -15.84 9.48 7.85
CA ALA A 20 -16.47 8.58 8.80
C ALA A 20 -17.70 9.24 9.41
N LEU A 21 -18.72 8.44 9.70
CA LEU A 21 -19.94 8.85 10.35
C LEU A 21 -20.10 8.06 11.66
N SER A 22 -20.32 8.78 12.75
CA SER A 22 -20.72 8.16 14.02
C SER A 22 -22.16 8.53 14.38
N LYS A 23 -22.82 7.59 15.06
CA LYS A 23 -24.17 7.72 15.59
C LYS A 23 -24.12 7.40 17.07
N ASN A 24 -24.42 8.38 17.92
CA ASN A 24 -24.37 8.25 19.39
C ASN A 24 -23.04 7.67 19.91
N GLY A 25 -21.91 8.15 19.38
CA GLY A 25 -20.58 7.69 19.80
C GLY A 25 -20.08 6.39 19.17
N ARG A 26 -20.90 5.70 18.37
CA ARG A 26 -20.48 4.50 17.62
C ARG A 26 -20.23 4.82 16.15
N VAL A 27 -19.10 4.38 15.61
CA VAL A 27 -18.82 4.50 14.17
C VAL A 27 -19.78 3.60 13.40
N VAL A 28 -20.58 4.17 12.51
CA VAL A 28 -21.57 3.45 11.71
C VAL A 28 -21.20 3.37 10.23
N GLY A 29 -20.28 4.21 9.77
CA GLY A 29 -19.72 4.11 8.42
C GLY A 29 -18.37 4.79 8.34
N ALA A 30 -17.44 4.23 7.56
CA ALA A 30 -16.17 4.85 7.23
C ALA A 30 -15.69 4.30 5.89
N ILE A 31 -15.21 5.19 5.02
CA ILE A 31 -14.63 4.80 3.74
C ILE A 31 -13.61 5.84 3.25
N SER A 32 -12.65 5.36 2.45
CA SER A 32 -11.53 6.12 1.91
C SER A 32 -11.90 6.46 0.49
N GLU A 33 -11.58 7.68 0.07
CA GLU A 33 -11.97 8.18 -1.23
C GLU A 33 -11.41 7.30 -2.35
N GLU A 34 -10.23 6.69 -2.14
CA GLU A 34 -9.63 5.77 -3.12
C GLU A 34 -10.54 4.59 -3.48
N ARG A 35 -11.36 4.11 -2.54
CA ARG A 35 -12.30 3.01 -2.79
C ARG A 35 -13.40 3.41 -3.77
N LEU A 36 -13.69 4.69 -3.89
CA LEU A 36 -14.82 5.21 -4.66
C LEU A 36 -14.37 5.88 -5.96
N ASP A 37 -13.28 6.66 -5.93
CA ASP A 37 -12.73 7.28 -7.12
C ASP A 37 -11.74 6.37 -7.88
N ARG A 38 -11.43 5.20 -7.30
CA ARG A 38 -10.55 4.16 -7.82
C ARG A 38 -9.09 4.62 -8.03
N ARG A 39 -8.67 5.72 -7.40
CA ARG A 39 -7.30 6.24 -7.42
C ARG A 39 -6.61 5.92 -6.09
N LYS A 40 -5.65 4.99 -6.11
CA LYS A 40 -4.85 4.64 -4.92
C LYS A 40 -4.29 5.89 -4.25
N LYS A 41 -4.35 5.91 -2.92
CA LYS A 41 -3.91 7.04 -2.09
C LYS A 41 -4.65 8.36 -2.34
N SER A 42 -5.71 8.34 -3.17
CA SER A 42 -6.55 9.47 -3.61
C SER A 42 -5.95 10.84 -3.30
N GLU A 43 -4.88 11.16 -4.02
CA GLU A 43 -4.17 12.42 -3.88
C GLU A 43 -5.13 13.58 -4.23
N GLY A 44 -5.22 14.57 -3.34
CA GLY A 44 -5.84 15.85 -3.72
C GLY A 44 -5.07 16.40 -4.93
N PHE A 45 -5.75 16.73 -6.04
CA PHE A 45 -5.12 17.06 -7.33
C PHE A 45 -3.80 17.86 -7.23
N TYR A 46 -2.67 17.19 -7.51
CA TYR A 46 -1.33 17.80 -7.46
C TYR A 46 -0.71 18.14 -8.81
N HIS A 47 -1.33 17.76 -9.92
CA HIS A 47 -0.53 17.71 -11.13
C HIS A 47 -0.12 19.09 -11.69
N ASN A 48 -0.71 20.21 -11.23
CA ASN A 48 -0.32 21.59 -11.58
C ASN A 48 -0.83 22.70 -10.60
N SER A 49 -1.26 22.36 -9.39
CA SER A 49 -1.78 23.35 -8.40
C SER A 49 -0.92 23.38 -7.14
N PRO A 50 -0.78 24.55 -6.47
CA PRO A 50 -0.01 24.65 -5.23
C PRO A 50 -0.55 23.69 -4.17
N LYS A 51 0.32 23.21 -3.27
CA LYS A 51 0.02 22.27 -2.17
C LYS A 51 -1.10 22.69 -1.22
N ASP A 52 -1.72 23.82 -1.45
CA ASP A 52 -2.73 24.43 -0.60
C ASP A 52 -4.16 23.94 -0.91
N ILE A 53 -4.45 23.50 -2.15
CA ILE A 53 -5.82 23.14 -2.55
C ILE A 53 -6.04 21.63 -2.42
N VAL A 54 -6.77 21.21 -1.38
CA VAL A 54 -7.26 19.84 -1.21
C VAL A 54 -8.78 19.84 -1.26
N LEU A 55 -9.33 19.08 -2.20
CA LEU A 55 -10.77 18.88 -2.28
C LEU A 55 -11.25 17.96 -1.15
N PRO A 56 -12.40 18.25 -0.51
CA PRO A 56 -13.02 17.31 0.41
C PRO A 56 -13.27 15.94 -0.23
N PRO A 57 -13.29 14.84 0.54
CA PRO A 57 -13.65 13.51 0.05
C PRO A 57 -15.17 13.40 -0.16
N LEU A 58 -15.68 14.04 -1.21
CA LEU A 58 -17.11 14.17 -1.48
C LEU A 58 -17.78 12.82 -1.75
N ALA A 59 -17.07 11.88 -2.39
CA ALA A 59 -17.62 10.55 -2.63
C ALA A 59 -17.77 9.80 -1.30
N SER A 60 -16.77 9.87 -0.42
CA SER A 60 -16.80 9.23 0.91
C SER A 60 -17.87 9.83 1.80
N ILE A 61 -18.01 11.16 1.81
CA ILE A 61 -19.07 11.86 2.57
C ILE A 61 -20.45 11.37 2.11
N THR A 62 -20.69 11.37 0.79
CA THR A 62 -21.96 10.92 0.22
C THR A 62 -22.23 9.46 0.59
N TYR A 63 -21.22 8.62 0.45
CA TYR A 63 -21.31 7.19 0.71
C TYR A 63 -21.72 6.87 2.16
N VAL A 64 -21.10 7.50 3.17
CA VAL A 64 -21.42 7.22 4.58
C VAL A 64 -22.79 7.75 4.98
N LEU A 65 -23.25 8.85 4.38
CA LEU A 65 -24.59 9.39 4.60
C LEU A 65 -25.67 8.49 3.98
N GLU A 66 -25.48 8.07 2.73
CA GLU A 66 -26.38 7.14 2.04
C GLU A 66 -26.48 5.79 2.76
N LYS A 67 -25.35 5.29 3.29
CA LYS A 67 -25.32 4.04 4.06
C LYS A 67 -26.30 4.07 5.24
N GLU A 68 -26.41 5.22 5.91
CA GLU A 68 -27.33 5.43 7.03
C GLU A 68 -28.68 6.05 6.62
N SER A 69 -28.92 6.21 5.31
CA SER A 69 -30.14 6.82 4.75
C SER A 69 -30.45 8.20 5.33
N ILE A 70 -29.42 9.00 5.57
CA ILE A 70 -29.53 10.38 6.06
C ILE A 70 -28.92 11.37 5.08
N THR A 71 -29.15 12.66 5.32
CA THR A 71 -28.57 13.77 4.55
C THR A 71 -27.68 14.63 5.44
N LEU A 72 -26.98 15.61 4.83
CA LEU A 72 -26.21 16.60 5.60
C LEU A 72 -27.08 17.41 6.58
N ALA A 73 -28.39 17.53 6.35
CA ALA A 73 -29.29 18.25 7.26
C ALA A 73 -29.42 17.55 8.63
N ASP A 74 -29.32 16.22 8.62
CA ASP A 74 -29.47 15.35 9.79
C ASP A 74 -28.19 15.30 10.64
N VAL A 75 -27.05 15.68 10.08
CA VAL A 75 -25.75 15.74 10.79
C VAL A 75 -25.77 16.88 11.81
N ASP A 76 -25.46 16.56 13.07
CA ASP A 76 -25.44 17.53 14.17
C ASP A 76 -24.09 18.25 14.27
N LEU A 77 -22.98 17.55 13.97
CA LEU A 77 -21.62 18.10 14.00
C LEU A 77 -20.77 17.54 12.85
N ILE A 78 -19.95 18.41 12.25
CA ILE A 78 -18.90 18.03 11.30
C ILE A 78 -17.57 18.41 11.92
N VAL A 79 -16.68 17.44 12.06
CA VAL A 79 -15.31 17.66 12.55
C VAL A 79 -14.36 17.38 11.38
N CYS A 80 -13.65 18.40 10.92
CA CYS A 80 -12.67 18.25 9.85
C CYS A 80 -11.25 18.43 10.35
N GLY A 81 -10.30 17.82 9.65
CA GLY A 81 -8.88 17.91 9.95
C GLY A 81 -8.02 17.69 8.72
N ARG A 82 -6.78 18.17 8.77
CA ARG A 82 -5.77 18.02 7.72
C ARG A 82 -4.37 18.10 8.35
N SER A 83 -3.43 17.34 7.80
CA SER A 83 -2.08 17.20 8.36
C SER A 83 -1.22 18.46 8.30
N ILE A 84 -1.56 19.47 7.48
CA ILE A 84 -0.70 20.67 7.32
C ILE A 84 -1.37 21.95 7.81
N ASN A 85 -2.56 22.25 7.30
CA ASN A 85 -3.24 23.53 7.52
C ASN A 85 -4.69 23.29 7.95
N LEU A 86 -5.29 24.26 8.63
CA LEU A 86 -6.73 24.29 8.87
C LEU A 86 -7.51 24.15 7.55
N CYS A 87 -8.61 23.41 7.58
CA CYS A 87 -9.37 23.04 6.39
C CYS A 87 -10.86 23.42 6.43
N LYS A 88 -11.39 23.95 7.55
CA LYS A 88 -12.82 24.33 7.69
C LYS A 88 -13.30 25.29 6.62
N GLU A 89 -12.52 26.34 6.36
CA GLU A 89 -12.89 27.34 5.35
C GLU A 89 -12.91 26.76 3.94
N THR A 90 -12.05 25.78 3.66
CA THR A 90 -12.07 25.06 2.39
C THR A 90 -13.28 24.14 2.33
N LEU A 91 -13.56 23.37 3.38
CA LEU A 91 -14.72 22.47 3.45
C LEU A 91 -16.04 23.22 3.20
N LEU A 92 -16.23 24.38 3.84
CA LEU A 92 -17.44 25.21 3.75
C LEU A 92 -17.69 25.79 2.34
N LYS A 93 -16.68 25.80 1.45
CA LYS A 93 -16.87 26.19 0.04
C LYS A 93 -17.60 25.12 -0.76
N TYR A 94 -17.53 23.86 -0.33
CA TYR A 94 -18.05 22.71 -1.07
C TYR A 94 -19.27 22.08 -0.40
N LEU A 95 -19.41 22.20 0.92
CA LEU A 95 -20.55 21.64 1.66
C LEU A 95 -21.57 22.72 2.02
N PRO A 96 -22.85 22.58 1.64
CA PRO A 96 -23.92 23.52 1.97
C PRO A 96 -24.41 23.32 3.41
N VAL A 97 -23.55 23.56 4.39
CA VAL A 97 -23.82 23.35 5.82
C VAL A 97 -23.63 24.62 6.62
N ASP A 98 -24.34 24.71 7.76
CA ASP A 98 -24.18 25.82 8.68
C ASP A 98 -22.76 25.81 9.28
N ARG A 99 -22.08 26.96 9.20
CA ARG A 99 -20.73 27.17 9.75
C ARG A 99 -20.62 26.80 11.23
N SER A 100 -21.71 26.97 12.00
CA SER A 100 -21.77 26.64 13.43
C SER A 100 -21.69 25.13 13.71
N LYS A 101 -22.05 24.29 12.74
CA LYS A 101 -21.94 22.83 12.83
C LYS A 101 -20.55 22.30 12.51
N VAL A 102 -19.66 23.12 11.95
CA VAL A 102 -18.33 22.67 11.51
C VAL A 102 -17.27 23.13 12.51
N ILE A 103 -16.45 22.21 13.01
CA ILE A 103 -15.33 22.51 13.90
C ILE A 103 -14.04 21.84 13.42
N GLU A 104 -12.91 22.32 13.94
CA GLU A 104 -11.59 21.68 13.80
C GLU A 104 -11.00 21.50 15.21
N PRO A 105 -10.29 20.39 15.48
CA PRO A 105 -9.53 20.25 16.72
C PRO A 105 -8.42 21.32 16.79
N PRO A 106 -8.01 21.74 18.00
CA PRO A 106 -6.92 22.69 18.19
C PRO A 106 -5.61 22.22 17.57
N ILE A 107 -4.86 23.15 16.99
CA ILE A 107 -3.52 22.89 16.45
C ILE A 107 -2.53 22.71 17.61
N PRO A 108 -1.64 21.70 17.56
CA PRO A 108 -1.54 20.66 16.54
C PRO A 108 -2.61 19.57 16.72
N SER A 109 -3.30 19.22 15.62
CA SER A 109 -4.50 18.37 15.64
C SER A 109 -4.36 17.01 14.97
N HIS A 110 -3.35 16.81 14.11
CA HIS A 110 -3.24 15.60 13.28
C HIS A 110 -2.96 14.37 14.14
N HIS A 111 -1.91 14.42 14.98
CA HIS A 111 -1.62 13.32 15.89
C HIS A 111 -2.70 13.14 16.94
N LEU A 112 -3.41 14.21 17.33
CA LEU A 112 -4.53 14.10 18.27
C LEU A 112 -5.68 13.29 17.65
N ALA A 113 -5.99 13.52 16.38
CA ALA A 113 -7.00 12.74 15.68
C ALA A 113 -6.57 11.27 15.50
N HIS A 114 -5.31 11.00 15.16
CA HIS A 114 -4.75 9.63 15.19
C HIS A 114 -4.85 8.98 16.57
N ALA A 115 -4.53 9.72 17.64
CA ALA A 115 -4.63 9.20 18.99
C ALA A 115 -6.09 8.85 19.35
N TYR A 116 -7.06 9.68 18.93
CA TYR A 116 -8.48 9.40 19.10
C TYR A 116 -9.01 8.26 18.21
N SER A 117 -8.41 8.00 17.04
CA SER A 117 -8.80 6.84 16.23
C SER A 117 -8.41 5.54 16.94
N ALA A 118 -7.21 5.47 17.52
CA ALA A 118 -6.79 4.32 18.32
C ALA A 118 -7.52 4.25 19.66
N PHE A 119 -7.34 5.22 20.56
CA PHE A 119 -7.94 5.17 21.90
C PHE A 119 -9.46 5.22 21.88
N GLY A 120 -10.08 5.99 20.98
CA GLY A 120 -11.54 6.10 20.91
C GLY A 120 -12.24 4.80 20.51
N THR A 121 -11.53 3.89 19.86
CA THR A 121 -12.06 2.60 19.37
C THR A 121 -11.43 1.37 20.01
N SER A 122 -10.39 1.55 20.86
CA SER A 122 -9.71 0.44 21.50
C SER A 122 -10.59 -0.22 22.57
N PRO A 123 -10.38 -1.50 22.88
CA PRO A 123 -11.09 -2.16 23.97
C PRO A 123 -10.61 -1.72 25.37
N PHE A 124 -9.58 -0.88 25.45
CA PHE A 124 -8.93 -0.51 26.71
C PHE A 124 -9.59 0.70 27.35
N LYS A 125 -10.07 0.57 28.60
CA LYS A 125 -10.64 1.71 29.35
C LYS A 125 -9.60 2.77 29.66
N GLU A 126 -8.40 2.31 29.97
CA GLU A 126 -7.22 3.12 30.20
C GLU A 126 -6.06 2.53 29.39
N SER A 127 -5.23 3.38 28.80
CA SER A 127 -4.17 2.95 27.90
C SER A 127 -3.12 4.03 27.79
N ALA A 128 -1.86 3.62 27.64
CA ALA A 128 -0.88 4.47 26.99
C ALA A 128 -1.26 4.63 25.52
N VAL A 129 -1.05 5.81 24.94
CA VAL A 129 -1.35 6.06 23.53
C VAL A 129 -0.12 6.61 22.84
N LEU A 130 0.27 5.96 21.75
CA LEU A 130 1.43 6.33 20.94
C LEU A 130 0.97 6.65 19.52
N VAL A 131 1.51 7.72 18.95
CA VAL A 131 1.32 8.07 17.55
C VAL A 131 2.68 8.26 16.90
N ILE A 132 2.99 7.47 15.88
CA ILE A 132 4.19 7.61 15.06
C ILE A 132 3.76 7.63 13.60
N ASP A 133 4.01 8.76 12.93
CA ASP A 133 3.58 9.00 11.56
C ASP A 133 4.74 9.49 10.69
N GLU A 134 4.52 9.63 9.39
CA GLU A 134 5.48 10.31 8.51
C GLU A 134 5.62 11.77 8.92
N GLN A 135 4.52 12.49 9.07
CA GLN A 135 4.47 13.86 9.57
C GLN A 135 3.04 14.22 9.96
N GLY A 136 2.88 14.94 11.06
CA GLY A 136 1.62 15.57 11.43
C GLY A 136 1.64 17.08 11.20
N HIS A 137 0.96 17.82 12.07
CA HIS A 137 0.75 19.26 11.87
C HIS A 137 2.06 20.05 11.78
N HIS A 138 2.20 20.86 10.72
CA HIS A 138 3.32 21.80 10.55
C HIS A 138 3.07 23.08 11.36
N LEU A 139 4.04 23.48 12.16
CA LEU A 139 3.99 24.65 13.02
C LEU A 139 4.61 25.88 12.33
N GLU A 140 4.31 27.07 12.86
CA GLU A 140 4.79 28.35 12.30
C GLU A 140 6.32 28.47 12.27
N ASP A 141 7.02 27.74 13.16
CA ASP A 141 8.49 27.69 13.24
C ASP A 141 9.12 26.72 12.21
N GLY A 142 8.31 26.08 11.37
CA GLY A 142 8.74 25.11 10.36
C GLY A 142 8.96 23.69 10.89
N SER A 143 8.75 23.45 12.18
CA SER A 143 8.74 22.10 12.75
C SER A 143 7.40 21.38 12.48
N TYR A 144 7.36 20.07 12.64
CA TYR A 144 6.14 19.27 12.47
C TYR A 144 6.05 18.14 13.50
N GLU A 145 4.86 17.60 13.73
CA GLU A 145 4.71 16.44 14.62
C GLU A 145 5.36 15.19 14.00
N LYS A 146 6.21 14.48 14.76
CA LYS A 146 6.74 13.17 14.32
C LYS A 146 6.37 12.03 15.27
N ILE A 147 6.30 12.30 16.57
CA ILE A 147 5.83 11.35 17.58
C ILE A 147 4.99 12.10 18.60
N SER A 148 3.84 11.57 18.99
CA SER A 148 3.06 12.10 20.11
C SER A 148 2.66 10.98 21.07
N MET A 149 2.75 11.27 22.37
CA MET A 149 2.48 10.35 23.46
C MET A 149 1.38 10.92 24.34
N TYR A 150 0.39 10.09 24.66
CA TYR A 150 -0.74 10.46 25.51
C TYR A 150 -1.01 9.39 26.56
N GLU A 151 -1.69 9.82 27.61
CA GLU A 151 -2.41 8.97 28.53
C GLU A 151 -3.90 9.05 28.16
N GLY A 152 -4.52 7.90 27.92
CA GLY A 152 -5.96 7.78 27.72
C GLY A 152 -6.62 7.23 28.97
N SER A 153 -7.48 8.03 29.60
CA SER A 153 -8.31 7.62 30.74
C SER A 153 -9.56 8.49 30.84
N ASN A 154 -10.61 8.00 31.52
CA ASN A 154 -11.87 8.74 31.69
C ASN A 154 -12.45 9.31 30.38
N SER A 155 -12.38 8.53 29.29
CA SER A 155 -12.86 8.93 27.96
C SER A 155 -12.12 10.11 27.31
N LYS A 156 -10.93 10.51 27.81
CA LYS A 156 -10.15 11.64 27.29
C LYS A 156 -8.68 11.30 27.10
N LEU A 157 -8.01 12.12 26.30
CA LEU A 157 -6.56 12.04 26.09
C LEU A 157 -5.85 13.21 26.76
N LYS A 158 -4.79 12.90 27.51
CA LYS A 158 -3.87 13.87 28.07
C LYS A 158 -2.52 13.74 27.40
N LEU A 159 -2.06 14.80 26.74
CA LEU A 159 -0.73 14.85 26.13
C LEU A 159 0.35 14.72 27.20
N ILE A 160 1.24 13.74 27.03
CA ILE A 160 2.44 13.54 27.85
C ILE A 160 3.61 14.27 27.20
N GLN A 161 3.80 14.03 25.90
CA GLN A 161 4.92 14.56 25.15
C GLN A 161 4.59 14.60 23.66
N SER A 162 5.04 15.66 22.98
CA SER A 162 5.06 15.73 21.52
C SER A 162 6.48 16.01 21.06
N ILE A 163 7.02 15.11 20.27
CA ILE A 163 8.35 15.20 19.69
C ILE A 163 8.19 15.78 18.27
N LYS A 164 8.93 16.85 18.00
CA LYS A 164 8.89 17.56 16.72
C LYS A 164 10.04 17.15 15.80
N GLY A 165 9.74 17.05 14.51
CA GLY A 165 10.72 16.95 13.43
C GLY A 165 11.02 18.33 12.85
N THR A 166 12.10 18.41 12.09
CA THR A 166 12.50 19.58 11.31
C THR A 166 12.95 19.12 9.92
N ASN A 167 13.39 20.06 9.08
CA ASN A 167 13.96 19.71 7.78
C ASN A 167 15.21 18.84 7.90
N SER A 168 16.04 19.04 8.93
CA SER A 168 17.27 18.27 9.15
C SER A 168 17.10 17.06 10.08
N ASN A 169 16.09 17.07 10.96
CA ASN A 169 15.77 15.96 11.86
C ASN A 169 14.42 15.34 11.48
N ILE A 170 14.46 14.28 10.67
CA ILE A 170 13.26 13.68 10.08
C ILE A 170 12.53 12.72 11.02
N SER A 171 11.33 12.30 10.63
CA SER A 171 10.54 11.30 11.35
C SER A 171 10.97 9.87 11.03
N LEU A 172 10.46 8.92 11.83
CA LEU A 172 10.64 7.48 11.58
C LEU A 172 9.95 7.02 10.29
N GLY A 173 8.78 7.58 9.96
CA GLY A 173 8.10 7.28 8.70
C GLY A 173 8.91 7.76 7.49
N MET A 174 9.39 9.01 7.54
CA MET A 174 10.26 9.59 6.51
C MET A 174 11.56 8.81 6.33
N PHE A 175 12.20 8.40 7.42
CA PHE A 175 13.39 7.54 7.37
C PHE A 175 13.10 6.25 6.61
N TYR A 176 11.99 5.59 6.93
CA TYR A 176 11.64 4.31 6.31
C TYR A 176 11.27 4.47 4.83
N ASP A 177 10.55 5.54 4.47
CA ASP A 177 10.24 5.87 3.08
C ASP A 177 11.48 6.26 2.27
N ALA A 178 12.46 6.92 2.90
CA ALA A 178 13.74 7.22 2.26
C ALA A 178 14.44 5.94 1.78
N PHE A 179 14.50 4.93 2.65
CA PHE A 179 15.06 3.64 2.29
C PHE A 179 14.22 2.94 1.23
N ALA A 180 12.89 2.92 1.35
CA ALA A 180 12.00 2.32 0.34
C ALA A 180 12.23 2.93 -1.05
N ALA A 181 12.32 4.25 -1.14
CA ALA A 181 12.62 4.96 -2.38
C ALA A 181 14.00 4.61 -2.94
N LEU A 182 15.04 4.63 -2.10
CA LEU A 182 16.44 4.41 -2.51
C LEU A 182 16.76 2.95 -2.84
N VAL A 183 15.97 1.97 -2.36
CA VAL A 183 16.03 0.59 -2.86
C VAL A 183 15.14 0.36 -4.09
N GLY A 184 14.48 1.39 -4.61
CA GLY A 184 13.66 1.31 -5.82
C GLY A 184 12.26 0.76 -5.62
N LEU A 185 11.75 0.71 -4.38
CA LEU A 185 10.40 0.23 -4.07
C LEU A 185 9.39 1.38 -4.05
N SER A 186 8.41 1.32 -4.96
CA SER A 186 7.32 2.29 -5.03
C SER A 186 5.95 1.64 -5.24
N GLU A 187 4.90 2.33 -4.85
CA GLU A 187 3.50 1.98 -5.09
C GLU A 187 2.71 3.27 -5.36
N ALA A 188 1.93 3.29 -6.45
CA ALA A 188 1.21 4.47 -6.90
C ALA A 188 2.08 5.74 -7.14
N GLY A 189 3.39 5.59 -7.31
CA GLY A 189 4.32 6.71 -7.49
C GLY A 189 4.93 7.23 -6.18
N MET A 190 4.55 6.66 -5.04
CA MET A 190 5.11 6.98 -3.72
C MET A 190 6.02 5.85 -3.23
N PRO A 191 6.95 6.10 -2.29
CA PRO A 191 7.72 5.06 -1.63
C PRO A 191 6.81 4.01 -0.98
N ALA A 192 7.20 2.73 -1.04
CA ALA A 192 6.36 1.63 -0.57
C ALA A 192 6.92 0.97 0.70
N ALA A 193 6.73 1.62 1.86
CA ALA A 193 7.13 1.10 3.17
C ALA A 193 6.71 -0.36 3.41
N GLY A 194 5.46 -0.72 3.10
CA GLY A 194 4.98 -2.10 3.28
C GLY A 194 5.73 -3.14 2.44
N LYS A 195 6.32 -2.75 1.30
CA LYS A 195 7.20 -3.61 0.51
C LYS A 195 8.58 -3.71 1.15
N LEU A 196 9.14 -2.61 1.65
CA LEU A 196 10.43 -2.60 2.34
C LEU A 196 10.40 -3.55 3.56
N MET A 197 9.31 -3.53 4.31
CA MET A 197 9.08 -4.46 5.43
C MET A 197 9.08 -5.92 4.99
N GLY A 198 8.45 -6.24 3.85
CA GLY A 198 8.45 -7.59 3.30
C GLY A 198 9.81 -8.01 2.71
N LEU A 199 10.64 -7.05 2.31
CA LEU A 199 11.97 -7.27 1.75
C LEU A 199 13.04 -7.49 2.83
N ALA A 200 12.88 -6.85 4.01
CA ALA A 200 13.88 -6.87 5.08
C ALA A 200 14.36 -8.28 5.49
N PRO A 201 13.52 -9.32 5.57
CA PRO A 201 13.96 -10.70 5.88
C PRO A 201 14.96 -11.32 4.89
N TYR A 202 15.09 -10.79 3.68
CA TYR A 202 16.05 -11.26 2.68
C TYR A 202 17.45 -10.66 2.87
N GLY A 203 17.56 -9.60 3.67
CA GLY A 203 18.82 -8.94 3.96
C GLY A 203 19.57 -9.55 5.12
N LYS A 204 20.83 -9.16 5.25
CA LYS A 204 21.66 -9.49 6.41
C LYS A 204 22.22 -8.23 7.06
N LYS A 205 22.47 -8.34 8.37
CA LYS A 205 23.19 -7.31 9.11
C LYS A 205 24.60 -7.13 8.56
N ARG A 206 25.03 -5.86 8.48
CA ARG A 206 26.39 -5.44 8.16
C ARG A 206 26.99 -4.73 9.35
N GLU A 207 27.91 -5.40 10.03
CA GLU A 207 28.52 -4.89 11.27
C GLU A 207 29.32 -3.59 11.04
N GLU A 208 29.74 -3.33 9.80
CA GLU A 208 30.39 -2.07 9.42
C GLU A 208 29.43 -0.87 9.32
N TRP A 209 28.11 -1.10 9.31
CA TRP A 209 27.11 -0.04 9.23
C TRP A 209 26.69 0.44 10.62
N GLY A 210 27.22 1.59 11.03
CA GLY A 210 26.88 2.23 12.29
C GLY A 210 25.39 2.63 12.42
N GLU A 211 24.99 3.06 13.61
CA GLU A 211 23.61 3.46 13.90
C GLU A 211 23.21 4.73 13.15
N LEU A 212 22.02 4.70 12.54
CA LEU A 212 21.49 5.84 11.78
C LEU A 212 20.48 6.66 12.57
N ILE A 213 19.78 6.02 13.51
CA ILE A 213 18.86 6.68 14.42
C ILE A 213 19.56 6.84 15.77
N GLU A 214 19.56 8.04 16.34
CA GLU A 214 20.07 8.22 17.69
C GLU A 214 18.93 8.11 18.69
N LEU A 215 19.14 7.32 19.74
CA LEU A 215 18.27 7.29 20.90
C LEU A 215 18.78 8.35 21.87
N ILE A 216 17.96 9.37 22.12
CA ILE A 216 18.22 10.46 23.05
C ILE A 216 17.15 10.41 24.14
N GLU A 217 17.44 10.96 25.33
CA GLU A 217 16.51 10.88 26.46
C GLU A 217 15.08 11.29 26.05
N ASP A 218 14.14 10.33 26.17
CA ASP A 218 12.73 10.46 25.79
C ASP A 218 12.47 10.83 24.31
N SER A 219 13.42 10.60 23.39
CA SER A 219 13.27 11.02 21.99
C SER A 219 14.14 10.20 21.03
N VAL A 220 13.98 10.47 19.73
CA VAL A 220 14.83 9.93 18.66
C VAL A 220 15.27 11.05 17.73
N ASN A 221 16.50 10.97 17.23
CA ASN A 221 17.06 11.93 16.28
C ASN A 221 17.51 11.21 15.00
N ILE A 222 17.08 11.74 13.84
CA ILE A 222 17.42 11.21 12.52
C ILE A 222 17.95 12.35 11.67
N ASP A 223 19.26 12.53 11.71
CA ASP A 223 19.95 13.61 11.00
C ASP A 223 20.10 13.29 9.51
N LEU A 224 19.53 14.14 8.64
CA LEU A 224 19.68 14.02 7.19
C LEU A 224 21.15 14.01 6.74
N TYR A 225 22.03 14.76 7.41
CA TYR A 225 23.45 14.78 7.05
C TYR A 225 24.11 13.41 7.31
N ARG A 226 23.69 12.73 8.39
CA ARG A 226 24.14 11.35 8.66
C ARG A 226 23.65 10.38 7.58
N LEU A 227 22.39 10.51 7.15
CA LEU A 227 21.86 9.68 6.07
C LEU A 227 22.58 9.94 4.75
N ASP A 228 22.83 11.20 4.40
CA ASP A 228 23.62 11.56 3.22
C ASP A 228 25.00 10.91 3.25
N LYS A 229 25.71 11.06 4.37
CA LYS A 229 27.02 10.43 4.55
C LYS A 229 26.94 8.91 4.47
N PHE A 230 25.89 8.28 4.99
CA PHE A 230 25.72 6.84 4.87
C PHE A 230 25.55 6.42 3.40
N PHE A 231 24.63 7.07 2.68
CA PHE A 231 24.35 6.75 1.29
C PHE A 231 25.48 7.12 0.33
N SER A 232 26.29 8.15 0.63
CA SER A 232 27.43 8.56 -0.22
C SER A 232 28.47 7.47 -0.42
N HIS A 233 28.58 6.52 0.52
CA HIS A 233 29.52 5.40 0.42
C HIS A 233 28.94 4.18 -0.29
N LEU A 234 27.63 4.15 -0.53
CA LEU A 234 26.89 2.96 -0.97
C LEU A 234 26.20 3.14 -2.31
N LEU A 235 25.64 4.33 -2.56
CA LEU A 235 24.73 4.58 -3.67
C LEU A 235 25.39 5.45 -4.74
N PRO A 236 25.12 5.18 -6.04
CA PRO A 236 25.60 6.02 -7.12
C PRO A 236 24.91 7.38 -7.11
N LEU A 237 25.67 8.43 -7.41
CA LEU A 237 25.13 9.79 -7.52
C LEU A 237 24.29 9.96 -8.79
N GLN A 238 23.14 10.58 -8.64
CA GLN A 238 22.31 11.08 -9.73
C GLN A 238 22.65 12.54 -10.05
N ASN A 239 22.86 13.36 -9.02
CA ASN A 239 23.23 14.76 -9.17
C ASN A 239 24.11 15.23 -8.02
N GLU A 240 25.42 15.32 -8.29
CA GLU A 240 26.43 15.69 -7.29
C GLU A 240 26.32 17.14 -6.78
N LYS A 241 25.58 18.00 -7.51
CA LYS A 241 25.43 19.43 -7.17
C LYS A 241 24.35 19.69 -6.12
N ILE A 242 23.54 18.68 -5.76
CA ILE A 242 22.45 18.86 -4.81
C ILE A 242 23.01 18.96 -3.40
N VAL A 243 22.74 20.11 -2.76
CA VAL A 243 22.93 20.32 -1.32
C VAL A 243 21.67 19.87 -0.62
N ILE A 244 21.80 18.99 0.37
CA ILE A 244 20.65 18.41 1.07
C ILE A 244 20.19 19.36 2.17
N ASN A 245 18.96 19.87 2.00
CA ASN A 245 18.27 20.64 3.03
C ASN A 245 16.99 19.93 3.48
N HIS A 246 16.38 19.14 2.60
CA HIS A 246 15.17 18.36 2.87
C HIS A 246 15.33 16.91 2.39
N LEU A 247 14.40 16.04 2.78
CA LEU A 247 14.41 14.63 2.38
C LEU A 247 14.35 14.48 0.84
N GLU A 248 13.57 15.31 0.15
CA GLU A 248 13.46 15.25 -1.30
C GLU A 248 14.79 15.54 -2.01
N ASP A 249 15.68 16.32 -1.40
CA ASP A 249 17.01 16.58 -1.94
C ASP A 249 17.87 15.31 -1.86
N LEU A 250 17.80 14.59 -0.73
CA LEU A 250 18.47 13.29 -0.56
C LEU A 250 18.02 12.30 -1.65
N LEU A 251 16.71 12.20 -1.88
CA LEU A 251 16.14 11.30 -2.88
C LEU A 251 16.51 11.68 -4.32
N LYS A 252 16.69 12.97 -4.61
CA LYS A 252 17.15 13.44 -5.94
C LYS A 252 18.66 13.32 -6.15
N LYS A 253 19.44 13.27 -5.07
CA LYS A 253 20.90 13.21 -5.12
C LYS A 253 21.40 11.82 -5.52
N TYR A 254 20.73 10.76 -5.07
CA TYR A 254 21.14 9.38 -5.28
C TYR A 254 20.24 8.66 -6.29
N LYS A 255 20.84 7.78 -7.10
CA LYS A 255 20.07 6.84 -7.91
C LYS A 255 19.61 5.68 -7.03
N PRO A 256 18.34 5.26 -7.11
CA PRO A 256 17.89 4.04 -6.47
C PRO A 256 18.69 2.82 -6.96
N VAL A 257 18.97 1.89 -6.05
CA VAL A 257 19.49 0.56 -6.42
C VAL A 257 18.33 -0.35 -6.80
N ASN A 258 18.64 -1.48 -7.45
CA ASN A 258 17.66 -2.52 -7.67
C ASN A 258 17.36 -3.21 -6.33
N TRP A 259 16.08 -3.28 -5.95
CA TRP A 259 15.62 -3.96 -4.74
C TRP A 259 16.07 -5.43 -4.70
N ASN A 260 16.19 -6.09 -5.85
CA ASN A 260 16.59 -7.49 -6.01
C ASN A 260 18.12 -7.69 -6.00
N SER A 261 18.86 -6.75 -5.41
CA SER A 261 20.31 -6.86 -5.21
C SER A 261 20.61 -7.16 -3.74
N GLN A 262 21.76 -7.79 -3.46
CA GLN A 262 22.18 -7.99 -2.08
C GLN A 262 22.25 -6.67 -1.29
N LEU A 263 22.68 -5.58 -1.93
CA LEU A 263 22.69 -4.26 -1.31
C LEU A 263 21.27 -3.78 -0.97
N GLY A 264 20.31 -3.97 -1.89
CA GLY A 264 18.90 -3.63 -1.65
C GLY A 264 18.30 -4.40 -0.48
N PHE A 265 18.56 -5.71 -0.39
CA PHE A 265 18.14 -6.54 0.73
C PHE A 265 18.76 -6.07 2.06
N ASP A 266 20.08 -5.85 2.09
CA ASP A 266 20.78 -5.43 3.30
C ASP A 266 20.32 -4.04 3.78
N LEU A 267 20.05 -3.10 2.85
CA LEU A 267 19.47 -1.79 3.15
C LEU A 267 18.06 -1.92 3.74
N ALA A 268 17.23 -2.82 3.22
CA ALA A 268 15.90 -3.09 3.77
C ALA A 268 15.98 -3.66 5.20
N TYR A 269 16.90 -4.61 5.43
CA TYR A 269 17.19 -5.13 6.77
C TYR A 269 17.62 -4.00 7.72
N LYS A 270 18.56 -3.15 7.29
CA LYS A 270 19.06 -2.02 8.09
C LYS A 270 17.95 -1.05 8.49
N ALA A 271 17.07 -0.70 7.55
CA ALA A 271 15.94 0.19 7.83
C ALA A 271 14.98 -0.42 8.86
N GLN A 272 14.65 -1.71 8.71
CA GLN A 272 13.77 -2.41 9.63
C GLN A 272 14.37 -2.52 11.03
N GLU A 273 15.65 -2.91 11.14
CA GLU A 273 16.36 -3.04 12.43
C GLU A 273 16.41 -1.70 13.20
N GLU A 274 16.74 -0.60 12.50
CA GLU A 274 16.79 0.74 13.09
C GLU A 274 15.40 1.22 13.53
N LEU A 275 14.38 1.03 12.68
CA LEU A 275 13.00 1.40 12.98
C LEU A 275 12.49 0.66 14.23
N GLU A 276 12.71 -0.66 14.30
CA GLU A 276 12.31 -1.48 15.44
C GLU A 276 13.00 -1.03 16.72
N ARG A 277 14.31 -0.81 16.68
CA ARG A 277 15.08 -0.34 17.84
C ARG A 277 14.55 0.99 18.38
N ALA A 278 14.25 1.93 17.48
CA ALA A 278 13.71 3.24 17.84
C ALA A 278 12.30 3.15 18.46
N ILE A 279 11.41 2.34 17.88
CA ILE A 279 10.04 2.19 18.37
C ILE A 279 10.00 1.44 19.70
N LEU A 280 10.83 0.41 19.89
CA LEU A 280 10.96 -0.30 21.15
C LEU A 280 11.47 0.62 22.27
N TYR A 281 12.44 1.49 21.97
CA TYR A 281 12.91 2.50 22.91
C TYR A 281 11.77 3.46 23.31
N ILE A 282 11.10 4.06 22.33
CA ILE A 282 10.03 5.04 22.56
C ILE A 282 8.84 4.42 23.31
N SER A 283 8.40 3.23 22.93
CA SER A 283 7.32 2.52 23.62
C SER A 283 7.73 2.14 25.05
N GLY A 284 8.99 1.73 25.27
CA GLY A 284 9.52 1.45 26.60
C GLY A 284 9.54 2.68 27.52
N GLU A 285 9.93 3.85 27.00
CA GLU A 285 9.85 5.10 27.77
C GLU A 285 8.41 5.49 28.10
N LEU A 286 7.48 5.33 27.16
CA LEU A 286 6.06 5.56 27.40
C LEU A 286 5.49 4.62 28.48
N PHE A 287 5.88 3.35 28.45
CA PHE A 287 5.50 2.37 29.47
C PHE A 287 5.95 2.83 30.86
N LYS A 288 7.20 3.29 31.01
CA LYS A 288 7.75 3.80 32.28
C LYS A 288 7.02 5.05 32.77
N LYS A 289 6.68 5.97 31.87
CA LYS A 289 6.00 7.24 32.22
C LYS A 289 4.56 7.05 32.67
N THR A 290 3.87 6.05 32.11
CA THR A 290 2.42 5.86 32.34
C THR A 290 2.10 4.74 33.31
N ASN A 291 2.95 3.71 33.40
CA ASN A 291 2.68 2.44 34.09
C ASN A 291 1.47 1.63 33.55
N TYR A 292 0.86 2.05 32.43
CA TYR A 292 -0.17 1.25 31.78
C TYR A 292 0.44 -0.01 31.15
N LYS A 293 -0.36 -1.07 31.10
CA LYS A 293 0.02 -2.36 30.51
C LYS A 293 -0.51 -2.55 29.08
N THR A 294 -1.39 -1.66 28.64
CA THR A 294 -2.06 -1.67 27.35
C THR A 294 -1.62 -0.46 26.51
N LEU A 295 -1.38 -0.71 25.22
CA LEU A 295 -0.95 0.32 24.26
C LEU A 295 -1.97 0.50 23.15
N SER A 296 -2.47 1.72 22.97
CA SER A 296 -3.24 2.13 21.79
C SER A 296 -2.26 2.84 20.83
N TYR A 297 -2.04 2.29 19.64
CA TYR A 297 -1.00 2.75 18.72
C TYR A 297 -1.59 3.16 17.37
N ALA A 298 -1.19 4.32 16.85
CA ALA A 298 -1.68 4.90 15.59
C ALA A 298 -0.55 5.59 14.79
N GLY A 299 -0.93 6.12 13.63
CA GLY A 299 -0.04 6.70 12.62
C GLY A 299 0.44 5.63 11.62
N GLY A 300 0.89 6.06 10.44
CA GLY A 300 1.19 5.14 9.32
C GLY A 300 2.22 4.06 9.68
N VAL A 301 3.14 4.36 10.61
CA VAL A 301 4.18 3.43 11.07
C VAL A 301 3.60 2.27 11.90
N ALA A 302 2.43 2.44 12.50
CA ALA A 302 1.74 1.38 13.26
C ALA A 302 1.29 0.18 12.40
N LEU A 303 1.29 0.32 11.06
CA LEU A 303 1.06 -0.78 10.14
C LEU A 303 2.24 -1.76 10.02
N ASN A 304 3.37 -1.49 10.67
CA ASN A 304 4.52 -2.39 10.72
C ASN A 304 4.24 -3.55 11.71
N CYS A 305 3.62 -4.61 11.19
CA CYS A 305 3.22 -5.78 11.97
C CYS A 305 4.41 -6.53 12.61
N THR A 306 5.60 -6.46 12.00
CA THR A 306 6.82 -7.03 12.58
C THR A 306 7.23 -6.29 13.84
N THR A 307 7.21 -4.95 13.81
CA THR A 307 7.48 -4.15 15.01
C THR A 307 6.41 -4.33 16.08
N ASN A 308 5.12 -4.41 15.72
CA ASN A 308 4.04 -4.61 16.68
C ASN A 308 4.23 -5.88 17.52
N GLN A 309 4.71 -6.97 16.90
CA GLN A 309 5.02 -8.20 17.60
C GLN A 309 6.18 -8.02 18.60
N LYS A 310 7.24 -7.29 18.21
CA LYS A 310 8.36 -7.00 19.11
C LYS A 310 7.97 -6.11 20.30
N ILE A 311 7.02 -5.19 20.11
CA ILE A 311 6.49 -4.37 21.21
C ILE A 311 5.84 -5.27 22.28
N LEU A 312 5.05 -6.27 21.87
CA LEU A 312 4.44 -7.23 22.81
C LEU A 312 5.51 -8.02 23.58
N GLU A 313 6.52 -8.51 22.88
CA GLU A 313 7.68 -9.20 23.48
C GLU A 313 8.46 -8.29 24.45
N GLY A 314 8.37 -6.98 24.28
CA GLY A 314 8.94 -5.95 25.16
C GLY A 314 8.22 -5.78 26.51
N GLY A 315 7.11 -6.50 26.76
CA GLY A 315 6.45 -6.55 28.07
C GLY A 315 5.10 -5.83 28.17
N TRP A 316 4.52 -5.38 27.05
CA TRP A 316 3.13 -4.93 27.00
C TRP A 316 2.19 -6.14 27.11
N GLU A 317 1.09 -6.01 27.85
CA GLU A 317 0.10 -7.10 28.02
C GLU A 317 -0.80 -7.24 26.79
N ASP A 318 -1.20 -6.12 26.18
CA ASP A 318 -1.94 -6.09 24.92
C ASP A 318 -1.70 -4.78 24.16
N ILE A 319 -1.87 -4.84 22.84
CA ILE A 319 -1.71 -3.71 21.93
C ILE A 319 -2.92 -3.64 21.00
N TYR A 320 -3.45 -2.44 20.81
CA TYR A 320 -4.47 -2.15 19.82
C TYR A 320 -3.91 -1.18 18.79
N VAL A 321 -3.98 -1.58 17.52
CA VAL A 321 -3.70 -0.71 16.38
C VAL A 321 -4.98 -0.61 15.58
N HIS A 322 -5.42 0.62 15.29
CA HIS A 322 -6.60 0.83 14.48
C HIS A 322 -6.37 0.26 13.06
N PRO A 323 -7.29 -0.53 12.49
CA PRO A 323 -7.05 -1.24 11.22
C PRO A 323 -6.76 -0.31 10.03
N ALA A 324 -7.31 0.91 10.04
CA ALA A 324 -6.88 2.01 9.18
C ALA A 324 -6.00 2.97 9.99
N SER A 325 -4.71 2.68 10.14
CA SER A 325 -3.78 3.54 10.91
C SER A 325 -3.10 4.64 10.06
N THR A 326 -3.28 4.60 8.75
CA THR A 326 -2.92 5.70 7.84
C THR A 326 -3.85 6.90 8.02
N ASP A 327 -3.61 7.98 7.28
CA ASP A 327 -4.35 9.24 7.36
C ASP A 327 -5.86 9.14 7.07
N ASP A 328 -6.32 8.03 6.50
CA ASP A 328 -7.74 7.72 6.36
C ASP A 328 -8.39 7.43 7.72
N GLY A 329 -7.65 6.82 8.65
CA GLY A 329 -8.07 6.58 10.04
C GLY A 329 -8.40 7.83 10.84
N VAL A 330 -7.82 8.97 10.47
CA VAL A 330 -8.09 10.29 11.07
C VAL A 330 -9.58 10.62 11.00
N ALA A 331 -10.29 10.21 9.94
CA ALA A 331 -11.73 10.47 9.83
C ALA A 331 -12.50 9.88 11.02
N VAL A 332 -12.16 8.66 11.44
CA VAL A 332 -12.74 8.04 12.65
C VAL A 332 -12.32 8.80 13.90
N GLY A 333 -11.05 9.15 14.02
CA GLY A 333 -10.53 9.94 15.13
C GLY A 333 -11.25 11.29 15.32
N LEU A 334 -11.61 11.97 14.24
CA LEU A 334 -12.36 13.22 14.26
C LEU A 334 -13.80 13.02 14.77
N THR A 335 -14.45 11.90 14.42
CA THR A 335 -15.77 11.57 15.00
C THR A 335 -15.68 11.33 16.52
N MET A 336 -14.64 10.63 16.96
CA MET A 336 -14.39 10.35 18.38
C MET A 336 -14.06 11.64 19.14
N TYR A 337 -13.24 12.53 18.57
CA TYR A 337 -12.99 13.86 19.12
C TYR A 337 -14.30 14.66 19.31
N GLY A 338 -15.17 14.68 18.29
CA GLY A 338 -16.46 15.35 18.38
C GLY A 338 -17.35 14.81 19.51
N TRP A 339 -17.36 13.49 19.70
CA TRP A 339 -18.16 12.85 20.76
C TRP A 339 -17.57 13.08 22.16
N LEU A 340 -16.28 12.80 22.32
CA LEU A 340 -15.59 12.72 23.61
C LEU A 340 -15.16 14.10 24.14
N GLU A 341 -14.65 14.98 23.27
CA GLU A 341 -14.17 16.30 23.69
C GLU A 341 -15.20 17.39 23.48
N TYR A 342 -15.78 17.49 22.28
CA TYR A 342 -16.71 18.58 21.99
C TYR A 342 -18.05 18.42 22.72
N TYR A 343 -18.68 17.24 22.64
CA TYR A 343 -19.92 16.96 23.37
C TYR A 343 -19.69 16.51 24.82
N ASN A 344 -18.45 16.26 25.23
CA ASN A 344 -18.07 15.78 26.56
C ASN A 344 -18.90 14.56 26.99
N LYS A 345 -19.01 13.57 26.10
CA LYS A 345 -19.71 12.30 26.33
C LYS A 345 -18.72 11.20 26.70
N GLU A 346 -19.24 10.14 27.31
CA GLU A 346 -18.46 8.96 27.64
C GLU A 346 -18.19 8.12 26.39
N ARG A 347 -17.03 7.46 26.38
CA ARG A 347 -16.66 6.50 25.35
C ARG A 347 -17.50 5.23 25.52
N GLU A 348 -17.94 4.68 24.41
CA GLU A 348 -18.57 3.36 24.37
C GLU A 348 -17.54 2.27 24.70
N ASP A 349 -17.97 1.23 25.42
CA ASP A 349 -17.15 0.05 25.67
C ASP A 349 -17.15 -0.83 24.41
N TYR A 350 -16.06 -0.79 23.63
CA TYR A 350 -15.83 -1.70 22.52
C TYR A 350 -15.28 -3.03 23.05
N ALA A 351 -15.99 -4.14 22.85
CA ALA A 351 -15.42 -5.46 23.11
C ALA A 351 -14.35 -5.79 22.06
N ASP A 352 -14.70 -5.59 20.78
CA ASP A 352 -13.82 -5.62 19.62
C ASP A 352 -14.32 -4.55 18.62
N PHE A 353 -13.41 -3.81 18.00
CA PHE A 353 -13.79 -2.86 16.94
C PHE A 353 -14.18 -3.62 15.67
N ASN A 354 -15.33 -3.28 15.08
CA ASN A 354 -15.80 -3.89 13.85
C ASN A 354 -15.31 -3.07 12.63
N PRO A 355 -14.37 -3.57 11.82
CA PRO A 355 -13.84 -2.83 10.68
C PRO A 355 -14.78 -2.87 9.45
N PHE A 356 -15.84 -3.66 9.44
CA PHE A 356 -16.74 -3.85 8.29
C PHE A 356 -17.76 -2.70 8.15
N LEU A 357 -17.23 -1.48 7.97
CA LEU A 357 -17.97 -0.22 8.00
C LEU A 357 -18.53 0.22 6.64
N GLY A 358 -18.22 -0.51 5.57
CA GLY A 358 -18.79 -0.27 4.24
C GLY A 358 -20.28 -0.62 4.11
N LYS A 359 -20.86 -0.26 2.97
CA LYS A 359 -22.22 -0.60 2.53
C LYS A 359 -22.34 -2.08 2.28
N LYS A 360 -23.55 -2.59 2.55
CA LYS A 360 -24.02 -3.87 2.05
C LYS A 360 -24.79 -3.60 0.77
N TYR A 361 -24.52 -4.39 -0.27
CA TYR A 361 -25.18 -4.28 -1.56
C TYR A 361 -26.33 -5.30 -1.65
N ASP A 362 -27.45 -4.86 -2.21
CA ASP A 362 -28.62 -5.69 -2.42
C ASP A 362 -28.48 -6.58 -3.66
N GLU A 363 -29.42 -7.52 -3.81
CA GLU A 363 -29.43 -8.50 -4.91
C GLU A 363 -29.55 -7.80 -6.28
N ASN A 364 -30.37 -6.76 -6.39
CA ASN A 364 -30.55 -6.00 -7.63
C ASN A 364 -29.22 -5.39 -8.12
N THR A 365 -28.45 -4.74 -7.24
CA THR A 365 -27.17 -4.14 -7.61
C THR A 365 -26.15 -5.19 -8.07
N ILE A 366 -26.21 -6.40 -7.49
CA ILE A 366 -25.34 -7.52 -7.85
C ILE A 366 -25.72 -8.08 -9.23
N GLU A 367 -27.02 -8.27 -9.48
CA GLU A 367 -27.53 -8.75 -10.76
C GLU A 367 -27.25 -7.76 -11.90
N GLU A 368 -27.42 -6.45 -11.66
CA GLU A 368 -27.04 -5.38 -12.59
C GLU A 368 -25.55 -5.43 -12.93
N ALA A 369 -24.68 -5.68 -11.94
CA ALA A 369 -23.25 -5.84 -12.18
C ALA A 369 -22.92 -7.08 -13.03
N PHE A 370 -23.65 -8.18 -12.87
CA PHE A 370 -23.48 -9.35 -13.76
C PHE A 370 -24.03 -9.08 -15.17
N GLU A 371 -25.19 -8.44 -15.28
CA GLU A 371 -25.80 -8.07 -16.56
C GLU A 371 -24.89 -7.16 -17.38
N GLU A 372 -24.23 -6.21 -16.72
CA GLU A 372 -23.31 -5.28 -17.37
C GLU A 372 -22.19 -6.00 -18.14
N TYR A 373 -21.75 -7.17 -17.67
CA TYR A 373 -20.74 -7.98 -18.36
C TYR A 373 -21.33 -9.19 -19.10
N GLY A 374 -22.66 -9.30 -19.20
CA GLY A 374 -23.34 -10.42 -19.86
C GLY A 374 -23.16 -11.75 -19.11
N LEU A 375 -22.93 -11.70 -17.80
CA LEU A 375 -22.66 -12.84 -16.94
C LEU A 375 -23.89 -13.40 -16.23
N ASN A 376 -25.03 -12.68 -16.24
CA ASN A 376 -26.24 -13.07 -15.53
C ASN A 376 -26.68 -14.54 -15.80
N PRO A 377 -26.67 -15.06 -17.04
CA PRO A 377 -27.04 -16.46 -17.32
C PRO A 377 -26.12 -17.53 -16.69
N PHE A 378 -24.94 -17.13 -16.22
CA PHE A 378 -23.93 -18.02 -15.62
C PHE A 378 -23.85 -17.85 -14.10
N SER A 379 -24.62 -16.91 -13.54
CA SER A 379 -24.73 -16.72 -12.09
C SER A 379 -25.60 -17.81 -11.47
N LYS A 380 -25.23 -18.26 -10.27
CA LYS A 380 -26.02 -19.24 -9.48
C LYS A 380 -26.14 -18.78 -8.05
N VAL A 381 -27.33 -18.95 -7.47
CA VAL A 381 -27.57 -18.78 -6.03
C VAL A 381 -27.09 -20.00 -5.26
N ILE A 382 -26.35 -19.79 -4.18
CA ILE A 382 -25.59 -20.81 -3.45
C ILE A 382 -25.59 -20.58 -1.94
N ASN A 383 -25.13 -21.57 -1.18
CA ASN A 383 -24.56 -21.34 0.14
C ASN A 383 -23.07 -21.01 -0.02
N SER A 384 -22.71 -19.74 0.22
CA SER A 384 -21.36 -19.22 -0.04
C SER A 384 -20.28 -19.88 0.81
N SER A 385 -20.56 -20.17 2.08
CA SER A 385 -19.60 -20.85 2.95
C SER A 385 -19.33 -22.29 2.52
N GLU A 386 -20.38 -23.03 2.16
CA GLU A 386 -20.27 -24.43 1.75
C GLU A 386 -19.60 -24.59 0.38
N LEU A 387 -20.08 -23.87 -0.64
CA LEU A 387 -19.48 -23.95 -1.98
C LEU A 387 -18.07 -23.34 -1.99
N GLY A 388 -17.84 -22.24 -1.28
CA GLY A 388 -16.51 -21.65 -1.18
C GLY A 388 -15.50 -22.64 -0.58
N ALA A 389 -15.89 -23.39 0.46
CA ALA A 389 -15.06 -24.45 1.04
C ALA A 389 -14.82 -25.62 0.07
N GLU A 390 -15.81 -26.00 -0.72
CA GLU A 390 -15.68 -27.03 -1.77
C GLU A 390 -14.68 -26.60 -2.85
N LEU A 391 -14.87 -25.41 -3.43
CA LEU A 391 -13.98 -24.86 -4.45
C LEU A 391 -12.54 -24.70 -3.93
N LEU A 392 -12.36 -24.24 -2.70
CA LEU A 392 -11.02 -24.18 -2.08
C LEU A 392 -10.39 -25.57 -1.96
N SER A 393 -11.15 -26.59 -1.56
CA SER A 393 -10.64 -27.98 -1.47
C SER A 393 -10.29 -28.58 -2.83
N GLU A 394 -10.79 -28.01 -3.93
CA GLU A 394 -10.40 -28.35 -5.31
C GLU A 394 -9.19 -27.55 -5.81
N GLY A 395 -8.56 -26.72 -4.97
CA GLY A 395 -7.41 -25.89 -5.33
C GLY A 395 -7.77 -24.67 -6.18
N LYS A 396 -9.04 -24.22 -6.13
CA LYS A 396 -9.51 -23.03 -6.82
C LYS A 396 -9.15 -21.76 -6.05
N ILE A 397 -8.83 -20.70 -6.78
CA ILE A 397 -8.64 -19.36 -6.21
C ILE A 397 -9.94 -18.59 -6.34
N ILE A 398 -10.42 -18.01 -5.24
CA ILE A 398 -11.74 -17.38 -5.18
C ILE A 398 -11.59 -15.88 -4.90
N CYS A 399 -12.19 -15.07 -5.75
CA CYS A 399 -12.53 -13.69 -5.47
C CYS A 399 -13.76 -13.66 -4.53
N TRP A 400 -13.58 -13.22 -3.30
CA TRP A 400 -14.56 -13.29 -2.22
C TRP A 400 -15.05 -11.90 -1.81
N PHE A 401 -16.33 -11.65 -2.03
CA PHE A 401 -17.01 -10.39 -1.72
C PHE A 401 -18.21 -10.65 -0.81
N GLN A 402 -18.18 -10.15 0.43
CA GLN A 402 -19.26 -10.37 1.40
C GLN A 402 -19.55 -9.11 2.20
N GLY A 403 -20.84 -8.82 2.41
CA GLY A 403 -21.29 -7.82 3.36
C GLY A 403 -20.65 -6.42 3.20
N GLY A 404 -20.52 -5.70 4.32
CA GLY A 404 -19.83 -4.41 4.36
C GLY A 404 -18.32 -4.59 4.20
N SER A 405 -17.69 -3.72 3.42
CA SER A 405 -16.23 -3.73 3.25
C SER A 405 -15.50 -3.34 4.53
N GLU A 406 -14.31 -3.90 4.68
CA GLU A 406 -13.35 -3.63 5.74
C GLU A 406 -12.69 -2.26 5.59
N TRP A 407 -12.45 -1.61 6.72
CA TRP A 407 -11.78 -0.33 6.83
C TRP A 407 -10.26 -0.47 6.97
N GLY A 408 -9.51 0.25 6.13
CA GLY A 408 -8.04 0.23 6.10
C GLY A 408 -7.44 -0.53 4.90
N PRO A 409 -6.11 -0.72 4.88
CA PRO A 409 -5.39 -1.23 3.71
C PRO A 409 -5.35 -2.77 3.61
N ARG A 410 -5.77 -3.50 4.64
CA ARG A 410 -5.77 -4.97 4.66
C ARG A 410 -7.15 -5.49 4.26
N ALA A 411 -7.18 -6.57 3.45
CA ALA A 411 -8.40 -7.35 3.33
C ALA A 411 -8.53 -8.31 4.50
N LEU A 412 -9.73 -8.37 5.05
CA LEU A 412 -10.07 -9.08 6.28
C LEU A 412 -11.20 -10.09 6.04
N GLY A 413 -11.42 -10.54 4.81
CA GLY A 413 -12.44 -11.54 4.48
C GLY A 413 -13.77 -10.96 3.98
N ALA A 414 -13.85 -9.65 3.71
CA ALA A 414 -15.01 -9.04 3.07
C ALA A 414 -14.73 -8.60 1.63
N ARG A 415 -13.50 -8.20 1.30
CA ARG A 415 -13.01 -7.92 -0.07
C ARG A 415 -11.68 -8.65 -0.27
N SER A 416 -11.74 -9.97 -0.37
CA SER A 416 -10.55 -10.85 -0.33
C SER A 416 -10.38 -11.68 -1.61
N ILE A 417 -9.14 -12.02 -1.93
CA ILE A 417 -8.82 -13.16 -2.79
C ILE A 417 -8.30 -14.25 -1.86
N ILE A 418 -8.95 -15.41 -1.90
CA ILE A 418 -8.68 -16.52 -0.98
C ILE A 418 -8.27 -17.78 -1.75
N ALA A 419 -7.39 -18.57 -1.14
CA ALA A 419 -6.88 -19.81 -1.71
C ALA A 419 -6.52 -20.83 -0.62
N ASP A 420 -6.38 -22.09 -1.02
CA ASP A 420 -5.86 -23.15 -0.16
C ASP A 420 -4.36 -22.88 0.17
N PRO A 421 -4.01 -22.67 1.46
CA PRO A 421 -2.64 -22.38 1.86
C PRO A 421 -1.72 -23.60 1.80
N THR A 422 -2.27 -24.81 1.67
CA THR A 422 -1.52 -26.07 1.61
C THR A 422 -1.04 -26.40 0.18
N GLN A 423 -1.59 -25.72 -0.82
CA GLN A 423 -1.26 -25.94 -2.21
C GLN A 423 0.18 -25.47 -2.53
N GLN A 424 0.96 -26.36 -3.15
CA GLN A 424 2.32 -26.02 -3.61
C GLN A 424 2.30 -24.88 -4.62
N ASN A 425 3.25 -23.95 -4.49
CA ASN A 425 3.45 -22.79 -5.37
C ASN A 425 2.21 -21.88 -5.48
N ILE A 426 1.32 -21.89 -4.49
CA ILE A 426 0.11 -21.05 -4.52
C ILE A 426 0.45 -19.55 -4.53
N THR A 427 1.49 -19.17 -3.80
CA THR A 427 2.01 -17.79 -3.74
C THR A 427 2.50 -17.33 -5.10
N ASP A 428 3.24 -18.17 -5.82
CA ASP A 428 3.70 -17.90 -7.19
C ASP A 428 2.53 -17.82 -8.17
N LYS A 429 1.55 -18.73 -8.07
CA LYS A 429 0.33 -18.70 -8.90
C LYS A 429 -0.43 -17.39 -8.71
N ILE A 430 -0.60 -16.93 -7.47
CA ILE A 430 -1.28 -15.67 -7.17
C ILE A 430 -0.45 -14.48 -7.64
N ASN A 431 0.86 -14.45 -7.37
CA ASN A 431 1.72 -13.33 -7.78
C ASN A 431 1.82 -13.18 -9.30
N SER A 432 1.91 -14.27 -10.06
CA SER A 432 2.08 -14.24 -11.52
C SER A 432 0.76 -14.06 -12.30
N LYS A 433 -0.35 -14.68 -11.85
CA LYS A 433 -1.61 -14.70 -12.63
C LYS A 433 -2.69 -13.76 -12.13
N ILE A 434 -2.56 -13.25 -10.90
CA ILE A 434 -3.61 -12.46 -10.26
C ILE A 434 -3.05 -11.10 -9.84
N LYS A 435 -2.00 -11.09 -9.03
CA LYS A 435 -1.50 -9.85 -8.43
C LYS A 435 -0.51 -9.10 -9.29
N PHE A 436 0.19 -9.81 -10.17
CA PHE A 436 1.20 -9.26 -11.08
C PHE A 436 2.23 -8.41 -10.31
N ARG A 437 2.80 -8.98 -9.24
CA ARG A 437 3.67 -8.28 -8.27
C ARG A 437 4.88 -9.13 -7.85
N GLU A 438 5.85 -8.49 -7.21
CA GLU A 438 7.16 -9.05 -6.86
C GLU A 438 7.09 -10.34 -6.01
N ALA A 439 7.95 -11.32 -6.28
CA ALA A 439 7.91 -12.64 -5.66
C ALA A 439 8.15 -12.64 -4.13
N PHE A 440 8.94 -11.69 -3.62
CA PHE A 440 9.20 -11.57 -2.18
C PHE A 440 7.99 -11.07 -1.38
N ARG A 441 6.93 -10.60 -2.04
CA ARG A 441 5.76 -10.02 -1.37
C ARG A 441 5.05 -11.10 -0.57
N PRO A 442 4.96 -10.95 0.75
CA PRO A 442 4.31 -11.97 1.54
C PRO A 442 2.79 -11.98 1.37
N PHE A 443 2.24 -13.13 1.72
CA PHE A 443 0.81 -13.34 1.91
C PHE A 443 0.51 -13.50 3.40
N GLY A 444 -0.75 -13.25 3.76
CA GLY A 444 -1.24 -13.56 5.10
C GLY A 444 -2.22 -14.73 5.05
N ILE A 445 -2.55 -15.23 6.23
CA ILE A 445 -3.64 -16.19 6.40
C ILE A 445 -4.78 -15.59 7.21
N SER A 446 -5.97 -16.11 6.99
CA SER A 446 -7.10 -15.97 7.92
C SER A 446 -7.36 -17.34 8.54
N VAL A 447 -7.41 -17.40 9.86
CA VAL A 447 -7.46 -18.64 10.66
C VAL A 447 -8.53 -18.51 11.74
N LEU A 448 -9.20 -19.61 12.08
CA LEU A 448 -10.14 -19.59 13.21
C LEU A 448 -9.38 -19.27 14.50
N GLU A 449 -9.94 -18.39 15.32
CA GLU A 449 -9.28 -17.89 16.53
C GLU A 449 -8.84 -19.05 17.46
N GLU A 450 -9.72 -20.04 17.63
CA GLU A 450 -9.49 -21.23 18.44
C GLU A 450 -8.45 -22.21 17.85
N GLU A 451 -8.08 -22.06 16.57
CA GLU A 451 -7.15 -22.97 15.88
C GLU A 451 -5.75 -22.38 15.69
N LEU A 452 -5.56 -21.08 15.94
CA LEU A 452 -4.29 -20.38 15.68
C LEU A 452 -3.09 -21.08 16.35
N SER A 453 -3.23 -21.50 17.62
CA SER A 453 -2.16 -22.14 18.40
C SER A 453 -1.71 -23.49 17.85
N HIS A 454 -2.51 -24.13 16.99
CA HIS A 454 -2.06 -25.33 16.29
C HIS A 454 -1.00 -24.98 15.24
N TYR A 455 -1.14 -23.85 14.54
CA TYR A 455 -0.36 -23.51 13.36
C TYR A 455 0.90 -22.68 13.63
N VAL A 456 0.93 -21.91 14.71
CA VAL A 456 2.05 -21.01 15.03
C VAL A 456 2.69 -21.38 16.36
N MET A 457 3.99 -21.12 16.50
CA MET A 457 4.73 -21.34 17.75
C MET A 457 4.28 -20.34 18.81
N ASP A 458 4.20 -20.79 20.08
CA ASP A 458 3.88 -20.07 21.33
C ASP A 458 4.11 -18.54 21.30
N ALA A 459 3.26 -17.84 20.55
CA ALA A 459 3.30 -16.40 20.42
C ALA A 459 2.39 -15.81 21.50
N LEU A 460 2.80 -14.67 22.07
CA LEU A 460 1.83 -13.78 22.69
C LEU A 460 0.82 -13.43 21.60
N VAL A 461 -0.39 -13.98 21.65
CA VAL A 461 -1.46 -13.68 20.71
C VAL A 461 -2.17 -12.42 21.22
N PRO A 462 -1.91 -11.24 20.64
CA PRO A 462 -2.58 -10.02 21.04
C PRO A 462 -4.04 -10.08 20.62
N LYS A 463 -4.94 -10.17 21.60
CA LYS A 463 -6.37 -10.24 21.34
C LYS A 463 -6.84 -9.02 20.55
N SER A 464 -6.33 -7.84 20.91
CA SER A 464 -6.75 -6.57 20.31
C SER A 464 -6.09 -6.26 18.95
N LEU A 465 -5.15 -7.07 18.48
CA LEU A 465 -4.43 -6.85 17.20
C LEU A 465 -4.68 -7.96 16.17
N SER A 466 -4.86 -9.19 16.66
CA SER A 466 -5.00 -10.40 15.82
C SER A 466 -6.16 -10.37 14.81
N PRO A 467 -7.30 -9.68 15.02
CA PRO A 467 -8.39 -9.65 14.04
C PRO A 467 -8.11 -8.82 12.77
N TYR A 468 -7.01 -8.05 12.72
CA TYR A 468 -6.78 -7.02 11.70
C TYR A 468 -5.62 -7.30 10.76
N MET A 469 -5.03 -8.50 10.81
CA MET A 469 -3.86 -8.85 10.01
C MET A 469 -2.67 -7.90 10.27
N LEU A 470 -2.50 -7.51 11.54
CA LEU A 470 -1.44 -6.61 12.04
C LEU A 470 -0.45 -7.32 12.98
N SER A 471 -0.58 -8.64 13.12
CA SER A 471 0.30 -9.50 13.91
C SER A 471 1.05 -10.49 13.02
N VAL A 472 2.26 -10.86 13.43
CA VAL A 472 3.08 -11.91 12.82
C VAL A 472 3.44 -12.96 13.86
N ALA A 473 3.58 -14.22 13.44
CA ALA A 473 4.04 -15.30 14.30
C ALA A 473 4.89 -16.31 13.53
N GLN A 474 5.69 -17.10 14.24
CA GLN A 474 6.53 -18.14 13.65
C GLN A 474 5.69 -19.38 13.30
N VAL A 475 5.81 -19.89 12.07
CA VAL A 475 5.05 -21.05 11.61
C VAL A 475 5.59 -22.33 12.26
N LYS A 476 4.69 -23.09 12.88
CA LYS A 476 4.98 -24.40 13.49
C LYS A 476 4.60 -25.56 12.58
N GLU A 477 3.48 -25.43 11.87
CA GLU A 477 2.90 -26.54 11.10
C GLU A 477 3.35 -26.57 9.65
N LYS A 478 3.59 -27.79 9.15
CA LYS A 478 4.06 -28.00 7.77
C LYS A 478 3.03 -27.59 6.71
N SER A 479 1.74 -27.63 7.05
CA SER A 479 0.65 -27.27 6.13
C SER A 479 0.72 -25.82 5.65
N LEU A 480 1.42 -24.93 6.38
CA LEU A 480 1.60 -23.53 6.02
C LEU A 480 2.98 -23.21 5.43
N GLU A 481 3.82 -24.22 5.16
CA GLU A 481 5.16 -24.01 4.60
C GLU A 481 5.16 -23.27 3.25
N SER A 482 4.10 -23.45 2.45
CA SER A 482 4.00 -22.81 1.13
C SER A 482 3.64 -21.32 1.20
N VAL A 483 3.18 -20.83 2.35
CA VAL A 483 2.67 -19.46 2.52
C VAL A 483 3.44 -18.66 3.57
N ARG A 484 4.40 -19.28 4.27
CA ARG A 484 5.29 -18.59 5.21
C ARG A 484 6.30 -17.73 4.48
N HIS A 485 6.83 -16.75 5.18
CA HIS A 485 7.92 -15.90 4.73
C HIS A 485 9.27 -16.63 4.79
N VAL A 486 10.30 -16.02 4.19
CA VAL A 486 11.68 -16.55 4.19
C VAL A 486 12.27 -16.70 5.60
N ASP A 487 11.86 -15.86 6.55
CA ASP A 487 12.22 -15.94 7.98
C ASP A 487 11.31 -16.86 8.80
N HIS A 488 10.51 -17.70 8.14
CA HIS A 488 9.54 -18.62 8.71
C HIS A 488 8.36 -17.96 9.45
N SER A 489 8.24 -16.64 9.41
CA SER A 489 7.10 -15.93 9.95
C SER A 489 5.87 -16.04 9.03
N ILE A 490 4.69 -15.78 9.58
CA ILE A 490 3.46 -15.57 8.83
C ILE A 490 2.65 -14.45 9.46
N ARG A 491 2.10 -13.58 8.62
CA ARG A 491 1.11 -12.60 9.05
C ARG A 491 -0.27 -13.25 9.08
N TYR A 492 -1.02 -13.05 10.16
CA TYR A 492 -2.29 -13.75 10.34
C TYR A 492 -3.42 -12.81 10.77
N GLN A 493 -4.64 -13.21 10.42
CA GLN A 493 -5.90 -12.68 10.90
C GLN A 493 -6.63 -13.78 11.67
N THR A 494 -7.01 -13.55 12.93
CA THR A 494 -7.98 -14.40 13.62
C THR A 494 -9.40 -14.06 13.18
N VAL A 495 -10.19 -15.09 12.89
CA VAL A 495 -11.57 -14.95 12.43
C VAL A 495 -12.50 -15.48 13.51
N SER A 496 -13.31 -14.58 14.08
CA SER A 496 -14.34 -14.93 15.05
C SER A 496 -15.72 -14.99 14.40
N LYS A 497 -16.56 -15.89 14.91
CA LYS A 497 -17.93 -16.07 14.41
C LYS A 497 -18.83 -14.86 14.69
N SER A 498 -18.54 -14.08 15.72
CA SER A 498 -19.32 -12.90 16.12
C SER A 498 -19.19 -11.75 15.12
N LEU A 499 -18.01 -11.56 14.53
CA LEU A 499 -17.75 -10.50 13.56
C LEU A 499 -18.07 -10.93 12.12
N GLN A 500 -17.66 -12.14 11.72
CA GLN A 500 -17.75 -12.61 10.33
C GLN A 500 -18.28 -14.05 10.23
N PRO A 501 -19.57 -14.31 10.51
CA PRO A 501 -20.11 -15.67 10.55
C PRO A 501 -19.97 -16.42 9.21
N THR A 502 -20.18 -15.76 8.08
CA THR A 502 -20.05 -16.40 6.75
C THR A 502 -18.60 -16.79 6.44
N TYR A 503 -17.64 -15.94 6.79
CA TYR A 503 -16.21 -16.21 6.55
C TYR A 503 -15.67 -17.26 7.52
N TYR A 504 -16.07 -17.18 8.80
CA TYR A 504 -15.81 -18.21 9.81
C TYR A 504 -16.32 -19.58 9.33
N ASN A 505 -17.58 -19.66 8.88
CA ASN A 505 -18.17 -20.91 8.42
C ASN A 505 -17.45 -21.44 7.17
N LEU A 506 -17.03 -20.58 6.24
CA LEU A 506 -16.23 -20.99 5.08
C LEU A 506 -14.93 -21.68 5.52
N ILE A 507 -14.17 -21.05 6.42
CA ILE A 507 -12.90 -21.60 6.92
C ILE A 507 -13.14 -22.89 7.70
N HIS A 508 -14.21 -22.95 8.49
CA HIS A 508 -14.60 -24.16 9.23
C HIS A 508 -14.95 -25.33 8.31
N HIS A 509 -15.77 -25.09 7.28
CA HIS A 509 -16.14 -26.12 6.30
C HIS A 509 -14.93 -26.56 5.47
N PHE A 510 -14.04 -25.62 5.12
CA PHE A 510 -12.79 -25.93 4.44
C PHE A 510 -11.89 -26.79 5.33
N GLY A 511 -11.68 -26.40 6.59
CA GLY A 511 -10.87 -27.15 7.55
C GLY A 511 -11.38 -28.57 7.82
N LYS A 512 -12.71 -28.77 7.82
CA LYS A 512 -13.29 -30.13 7.89
C LYS A 512 -12.97 -31.00 6.67
N LYS A 513 -12.73 -30.40 5.50
CA LYS A 513 -12.38 -31.12 4.25
C LYS A 513 -10.88 -31.30 4.10
N SER A 514 -10.09 -30.26 4.39
CA SER A 514 -8.64 -30.21 4.13
C SER A 514 -7.78 -30.60 5.33
N GLY A 515 -8.33 -30.57 6.55
CA GLY A 515 -7.58 -30.65 7.80
C GLY A 515 -6.91 -29.33 8.21
N THR A 516 -7.09 -28.25 7.43
CA THR A 516 -6.49 -26.93 7.67
C THR A 516 -7.57 -25.87 7.88
N PHE A 517 -7.74 -25.41 9.13
CA PHE A 517 -8.70 -24.37 9.53
C PHE A 517 -8.16 -22.95 9.29
N ALA A 518 -7.49 -22.77 8.16
CA ALA A 518 -6.92 -21.51 7.70
C ALA A 518 -7.02 -21.42 6.18
N VAL A 519 -7.14 -20.20 5.66
CA VAL A 519 -7.07 -19.90 4.24
C VAL A 519 -6.00 -18.86 3.98
N LEU A 520 -5.31 -18.92 2.84
CA LEU A 520 -4.53 -17.78 2.37
C LEU A 520 -5.51 -16.64 2.08
N ASN A 521 -5.21 -15.44 2.57
CA ASN A 521 -6.02 -14.24 2.34
C ASN A 521 -5.14 -13.10 1.84
N THR A 522 -5.54 -12.51 0.72
CA THR A 522 -4.94 -11.29 0.17
C THR A 522 -6.01 -10.32 -0.29
N SER A 523 -5.64 -9.07 -0.53
CA SER A 523 -6.57 -8.03 -0.94
C SER A 523 -7.31 -8.38 -2.22
N PHE A 524 -8.59 -8.06 -2.35
CA PHE A 524 -9.26 -8.12 -3.65
C PHE A 524 -9.01 -6.82 -4.40
N ASN A 525 -7.83 -6.75 -5.00
CA ASN A 525 -7.43 -5.73 -5.96
C ASN A 525 -6.42 -6.28 -6.97
N LEU A 526 -6.31 -5.63 -8.12
CA LEU A 526 -5.28 -5.90 -9.13
C LEU A 526 -4.49 -4.62 -9.45
N LEU A 527 -3.26 -4.78 -9.95
CA LEU A 527 -2.60 -3.83 -10.85
C LEU A 527 -2.54 -2.36 -10.38
N GLY A 528 -2.34 -2.15 -9.09
CA GLY A 528 -2.24 -0.79 -8.54
C GLY A 528 -3.59 -0.10 -8.33
N GLU A 529 -4.72 -0.80 -8.47
CA GLU A 529 -6.03 -0.31 -8.06
C GLU A 529 -6.27 -0.49 -6.55
N PRO A 530 -7.11 0.34 -5.92
CA PRO A 530 -7.60 0.13 -4.55
C PRO A 530 -8.38 -1.18 -4.39
N LEU A 531 -8.67 -1.62 -3.16
CA LEU A 531 -9.59 -2.76 -2.96
C LEU A 531 -10.95 -2.48 -3.63
N VAL A 532 -11.55 -3.51 -4.20
CA VAL A 532 -12.90 -3.41 -4.79
C VAL A 532 -13.89 -2.99 -3.71
N GLU A 533 -14.83 -2.12 -4.08
CA GLU A 533 -15.86 -1.63 -3.16
C GLU A 533 -17.24 -2.09 -3.62
N THR A 534 -17.58 -1.84 -4.89
CA THR A 534 -18.89 -2.16 -5.48
C THR A 534 -18.94 -3.56 -6.11
N PRO A 535 -20.14 -4.14 -6.34
CA PRO A 535 -20.29 -5.36 -7.13
C PRO A 535 -19.70 -5.23 -8.55
N GLU A 536 -19.87 -4.07 -9.21
CA GLU A 536 -19.27 -3.83 -10.53
C GLU A 536 -17.74 -3.87 -10.48
N ASP A 537 -17.12 -3.25 -9.47
CA ASP A 537 -15.67 -3.35 -9.26
C ASP A 537 -15.21 -4.79 -9.11
N ALA A 538 -15.95 -5.59 -8.33
CA ALA A 538 -15.64 -6.99 -8.08
C ALA A 538 -15.74 -7.84 -9.37
N VAL A 539 -16.81 -7.69 -10.15
CA VAL A 539 -16.97 -8.40 -11.43
C VAL A 539 -15.89 -7.98 -12.42
N ARG A 540 -15.65 -6.67 -12.57
CA ARG A 540 -14.63 -6.13 -13.48
C ARG A 540 -13.25 -6.67 -13.14
N GLN A 541 -12.83 -6.58 -11.88
CA GLN A 541 -11.52 -7.06 -11.49
C GLN A 541 -11.43 -8.58 -11.52
N PHE A 542 -12.48 -9.33 -11.18
CA PHE A 542 -12.48 -10.78 -11.35
C PHE A 542 -12.21 -11.19 -12.80
N LEU A 543 -12.87 -10.54 -13.77
CA LEU A 543 -12.65 -10.80 -15.21
C LEU A 543 -11.22 -10.50 -15.67
N LEU A 544 -10.58 -9.49 -15.06
CA LEU A 544 -9.19 -9.11 -15.34
C LEU A 544 -8.17 -9.89 -14.49
N SER A 545 -8.63 -10.80 -13.63
CA SER A 545 -7.80 -11.65 -12.78
C SER A 545 -7.65 -13.05 -13.37
N GLY A 546 -6.65 -13.79 -12.90
CA GLY A 546 -6.54 -15.24 -13.09
C GLY A 546 -7.26 -16.09 -12.03
N ALA A 547 -8.19 -15.53 -11.25
CA ALA A 547 -8.96 -16.29 -10.26
C ALA A 547 -9.97 -17.24 -10.93
N ASP A 548 -10.30 -18.34 -10.27
CA ASP A 548 -11.14 -19.39 -10.84
C ASP A 548 -12.65 -19.10 -10.67
N ALA A 549 -13.02 -18.47 -9.55
CA ALA A 549 -14.40 -18.15 -9.21
C ALA A 549 -14.54 -16.80 -8.50
N LEU A 550 -15.72 -16.19 -8.64
CA LEU A 550 -16.15 -15.00 -7.91
C LEU A 550 -17.39 -15.35 -7.11
N ILE A 551 -17.34 -15.11 -5.80
CA ILE A 551 -18.49 -15.25 -4.90
C ILE A 551 -18.84 -13.86 -4.35
N ILE A 552 -20.04 -13.39 -4.69
CA ILE A 552 -20.61 -12.13 -4.17
C ILE A 552 -21.87 -12.46 -3.36
N ASN A 553 -21.82 -12.25 -2.05
CA ASN A 553 -22.87 -12.68 -1.13
C ASN A 553 -23.24 -14.16 -1.37
N ASN A 554 -24.45 -14.45 -1.85
CA ASN A 554 -24.93 -15.80 -2.13
C ASN A 554 -24.92 -16.16 -3.63
N TYR A 555 -24.19 -15.41 -4.45
CA TYR A 555 -24.05 -15.69 -5.88
C TYR A 555 -22.64 -16.16 -6.21
N VAL A 556 -22.53 -17.06 -7.19
CA VAL A 556 -21.24 -17.49 -7.75
C VAL A 556 -21.20 -17.34 -9.27
N ILE A 557 -20.02 -16.96 -9.76
CA ILE A 557 -19.59 -17.10 -11.15
C ILE A 557 -18.32 -17.94 -11.17
N GLU A 558 -18.27 -18.99 -11.98
CA GLU A 558 -17.07 -19.80 -12.20
C GLU A 558 -16.62 -19.65 -13.66
N LEU A 559 -15.34 -19.34 -13.89
CA LEU A 559 -14.85 -19.03 -15.24
C LEU A 559 -15.01 -20.20 -16.22
N ASN A 560 -14.84 -21.43 -15.75
CA ASN A 560 -14.97 -22.65 -16.55
C ASN A 560 -16.40 -22.90 -17.08
N HIS A 561 -17.42 -22.28 -16.47
CA HIS A 561 -18.81 -22.38 -16.89
C HIS A 561 -19.21 -21.32 -17.94
N ILE A 562 -18.33 -20.34 -18.22
CA ILE A 562 -18.59 -19.28 -19.19
C ILE A 562 -18.05 -19.71 -20.56
N PRO A 563 -18.86 -19.67 -21.64
CA PRO A 563 -18.40 -19.94 -22.99
C PRO A 563 -17.27 -18.98 -23.39
N LYS A 564 -16.21 -19.50 -24.03
CA LYS A 564 -15.00 -18.73 -24.39
C LYS A 564 -15.33 -17.40 -25.08
N SER A 565 -16.23 -17.39 -26.07
CA SER A 565 -16.63 -16.17 -26.78
C SER A 565 -17.27 -15.11 -25.88
N THR A 566 -18.02 -15.55 -24.86
CA THR A 566 -18.63 -14.64 -23.88
C THR A 566 -17.58 -14.10 -22.93
N LEU A 567 -16.67 -14.96 -22.46
CA LEU A 567 -15.58 -14.56 -21.58
C LEU A 567 -14.67 -13.51 -22.23
N GLU A 568 -14.23 -13.72 -23.48
CA GLU A 568 -13.40 -12.75 -24.22
C GLU A 568 -14.08 -11.39 -24.36
N ARG A 569 -15.38 -11.39 -24.70
CA ARG A 569 -16.16 -10.14 -24.79
C ARG A 569 -16.27 -9.44 -23.43
N SER A 570 -16.48 -10.21 -22.36
CA SER A 570 -16.62 -9.69 -20.99
C SER A 570 -15.31 -9.07 -20.51
N LYS A 571 -14.18 -9.76 -20.72
CA LYS A 571 -12.83 -9.27 -20.42
C LYS A 571 -12.51 -7.99 -21.16
N LYS A 572 -12.79 -7.95 -22.47
CA LYS A 572 -12.59 -6.75 -23.28
C LYS A 572 -13.39 -5.56 -22.72
N LYS A 573 -14.67 -5.76 -22.40
CA LYS A 573 -15.51 -4.71 -21.79
C LYS A 573 -14.99 -4.28 -20.41
N ALA A 574 -14.55 -5.22 -19.58
CA ALA A 574 -13.96 -4.94 -18.27
C ALA A 574 -12.68 -4.09 -18.40
N PHE A 575 -11.85 -4.39 -19.40
CA PHE A 575 -10.64 -3.64 -19.68
C PHE A 575 -10.94 -2.23 -20.19
N GLU A 576 -11.88 -2.07 -21.14
CA GLU A 576 -12.31 -0.77 -21.70
C GLU A 576 -12.88 0.18 -20.63
N LYS A 577 -13.49 -0.36 -19.57
CA LYS A 577 -13.96 0.41 -18.42
C LYS A 577 -12.89 0.70 -17.37
N SER A 578 -11.72 0.07 -17.48
CA SER A 578 -10.64 0.27 -16.51
C SER A 578 -9.81 1.50 -16.87
N ASN A 579 -9.24 2.17 -15.86
CA ASN A 579 -8.21 3.20 -16.06
C ASN A 579 -6.79 2.60 -16.09
N ILE A 580 -6.68 1.28 -16.30
CA ILE A 580 -5.42 0.56 -16.27
C ILE A 580 -4.64 0.85 -17.55
N ASN A 581 -3.43 1.39 -17.41
CA ASN A 581 -2.51 1.53 -18.54
C ASN A 581 -1.78 0.19 -18.76
N PRO A 582 -1.97 -0.50 -19.91
CA PRO A 582 -1.37 -1.81 -20.13
C PRO A 582 0.17 -1.79 -20.16
N LEU A 583 0.80 -0.71 -20.62
CA LEU A 583 2.26 -0.56 -20.53
C LEU A 583 2.72 -0.51 -19.08
N LYS A 584 2.01 0.23 -18.23
CA LYS A 584 2.34 0.35 -16.81
C LYS A 584 2.25 -1.01 -16.11
N VAL A 585 1.28 -1.85 -16.50
CA VAL A 585 1.15 -3.22 -16.00
C VAL A 585 2.34 -4.08 -16.44
N ALA A 586 2.66 -4.05 -17.73
CA ALA A 586 3.77 -4.81 -18.28
C ALA A 586 5.11 -4.43 -17.65
N LEU A 587 5.37 -3.13 -17.47
CA LEU A 587 6.56 -2.66 -16.77
C LEU A 587 6.60 -3.09 -15.30
N SER A 588 5.44 -3.14 -14.64
CA SER A 588 5.35 -3.64 -13.25
C SER A 588 5.63 -5.14 -13.17
N LEU A 589 5.18 -5.90 -14.16
CA LEU A 589 5.47 -7.33 -14.30
C LEU A 589 6.94 -7.60 -14.56
N GLU A 590 7.55 -6.87 -15.50
CA GLU A 590 8.98 -6.94 -15.76
C GLU A 590 9.79 -6.57 -14.51
N ALA A 591 9.44 -5.48 -13.82
CA ALA A 591 10.10 -5.08 -12.58
C ALA A 591 9.93 -6.09 -11.43
N ALA A 592 8.92 -6.96 -11.53
CA ALA A 592 8.66 -8.07 -10.63
C ALA A 592 9.30 -9.40 -11.07
N ASP A 593 10.16 -9.37 -12.10
CA ASP A 593 10.86 -10.53 -12.68
C ASP A 593 9.96 -11.50 -13.48
N PHE A 594 8.86 -10.98 -14.02
CA PHE A 594 7.91 -11.72 -14.87
C PHE A 594 7.90 -11.17 -16.30
N SER A 595 9.07 -11.11 -16.95
CA SER A 595 9.21 -10.49 -18.28
C SER A 595 8.37 -11.20 -19.36
N THR A 596 8.22 -12.52 -19.29
CA THR A 596 7.40 -13.29 -20.25
C THR A 596 5.91 -12.96 -20.10
N GLU A 597 5.42 -12.90 -18.86
CA GLU A 597 4.05 -12.50 -18.54
C GLU A 597 3.79 -11.05 -18.95
N ALA A 598 4.77 -10.16 -18.80
CA ALA A 598 4.67 -8.77 -19.28
C ALA A 598 4.40 -8.70 -20.79
N ILE A 599 5.14 -9.47 -21.60
CA ILE A 599 4.93 -9.53 -23.06
C ILE A 599 3.59 -10.17 -23.40
N ASN A 600 3.23 -11.28 -22.74
CA ASN A 600 1.94 -11.93 -22.94
C ASN A 600 0.77 -10.98 -22.64
N TYR A 601 0.89 -10.19 -21.58
CA TYR A 601 -0.12 -9.20 -21.20
C TYR A 601 -0.27 -8.11 -22.27
N LEU A 602 0.84 -7.61 -22.85
CA LEU A 602 0.79 -6.63 -23.94
C LEU A 602 0.23 -7.22 -25.25
N ASN A 603 0.42 -8.51 -25.48
CA ASN A 603 -0.21 -9.19 -26.62
C ASN A 603 -1.73 -9.33 -26.43
N GLU A 604 -2.19 -9.55 -25.20
CA GLU A 604 -3.64 -9.61 -24.87
C GLU A 604 -4.27 -8.21 -24.87
N TYR A 605 -3.55 -7.20 -24.36
CA TYR A 605 -4.01 -5.82 -24.22
C TYR A 605 -3.04 -4.84 -24.92
N PRO A 606 -3.10 -4.75 -26.27
CA PRO A 606 -2.15 -3.96 -27.04
C PRO A 606 -2.27 -2.47 -26.79
N ILE A 607 -1.12 -1.79 -26.78
CA ILE A 607 -1.02 -0.33 -26.70
C ILE A 607 -1.13 0.25 -28.11
N ASN A 608 -1.85 1.37 -28.25
CA ASN A 608 -1.83 2.14 -29.49
C ASN A 608 -0.54 2.97 -29.58
N LEU A 609 0.49 2.42 -30.22
CA LEU A 609 1.80 3.06 -30.36
C LEU A 609 1.77 4.30 -31.26
N ASP A 610 0.85 4.38 -32.23
CA ASP A 610 0.74 5.53 -33.15
C ASP A 610 0.32 6.83 -32.43
N LYS A 611 -0.31 6.71 -31.27
CA LYS A 611 -0.76 7.84 -30.43
C LYS A 611 0.09 8.00 -29.16
N ALA A 612 1.13 7.19 -29.00
CA ALA A 612 1.97 7.22 -27.81
C ALA A 612 2.93 8.42 -27.85
N ASP A 613 3.16 9.04 -26.69
CA ASP A 613 4.24 10.02 -26.56
C ASP A 613 5.62 9.35 -26.59
N SER A 614 6.67 10.15 -26.78
CA SER A 614 8.05 9.64 -26.84
C SER A 614 8.43 8.87 -25.57
N THR A 615 7.94 9.29 -24.39
CA THR A 615 8.24 8.62 -23.12
C THR A 615 7.64 7.21 -23.08
N THR A 616 6.43 7.05 -23.57
CA THR A 616 5.71 5.77 -23.66
C THR A 616 6.40 4.85 -24.66
N LEU A 617 6.78 5.37 -25.83
CA LEU A 617 7.53 4.63 -26.85
C LEU A 617 8.89 4.16 -26.32
N ILE A 618 9.65 5.04 -25.67
CA ILE A 618 10.93 4.69 -25.04
C ILE A 618 10.75 3.58 -24.01
N ARG A 619 9.75 3.69 -23.13
CA ARG A 619 9.50 2.68 -22.10
C ARG A 619 9.09 1.33 -22.71
N TYR A 620 8.25 1.35 -23.73
CA TYR A 620 7.80 0.16 -24.44
C TYR A 620 8.97 -0.55 -25.12
N GLU A 621 9.76 0.15 -25.93
CA GLU A 621 10.91 -0.45 -26.61
C GLU A 621 12.01 -0.88 -25.64
N SER A 622 12.17 -0.18 -24.50
CA SER A 622 13.11 -0.59 -23.45
C SER A 622 12.71 -1.92 -22.79
N LEU A 623 11.42 -2.14 -22.57
CA LEU A 623 10.89 -3.42 -22.08
C LEU A 623 11.16 -4.54 -23.08
N LEU A 624 10.86 -4.31 -24.36
CA LEU A 624 11.09 -5.32 -25.40
C LEU A 624 12.57 -5.64 -25.59
N LEU A 625 13.45 -4.62 -25.51
CA LEU A 625 14.89 -4.81 -25.53
C LEU A 625 15.36 -5.72 -24.40
N ARG A 626 14.98 -5.43 -23.14
CA ARG A 626 15.35 -6.25 -21.98
C ARG A 626 14.83 -7.67 -22.09
N TYR A 627 13.58 -7.85 -22.54
CA TYR A 627 13.02 -9.16 -22.81
C TYR A 627 13.83 -9.93 -23.87
N ALA A 628 14.20 -9.29 -24.97
CA ALA A 628 15.00 -9.91 -26.03
C ALA A 628 16.39 -10.35 -25.53
N ILE A 629 17.07 -9.50 -24.76
CA ILE A 629 18.37 -9.82 -24.14
C ILE A 629 18.26 -11.04 -23.22
N ASN A 630 17.27 -11.04 -22.32
CA ASN A 630 17.08 -12.13 -21.35
C ASN A 630 16.80 -13.48 -22.03
N ASN A 631 16.23 -13.46 -23.24
CA ASN A 631 15.96 -14.65 -24.05
C ASN A 631 17.07 -14.97 -25.06
N ASN A 632 18.20 -14.24 -25.05
CA ASN A 632 19.28 -14.33 -26.04
C ASN A 632 18.79 -14.12 -27.50
N ASP A 633 17.72 -13.36 -27.70
CA ASP A 633 17.21 -12.96 -29.02
C ASP A 633 17.92 -11.68 -29.49
N HIS A 634 19.10 -11.87 -30.05
CA HIS A 634 19.98 -10.77 -30.47
C HIS A 634 19.43 -9.95 -31.64
N GLU A 635 18.65 -10.55 -32.53
CA GLU A 635 18.07 -9.85 -33.67
C GLU A 635 17.01 -8.85 -33.21
N SER A 636 16.09 -9.30 -32.34
CA SER A 636 15.09 -8.41 -31.72
C SER A 636 15.75 -7.34 -30.85
N ALA A 637 16.80 -7.68 -30.10
CA ALA A 637 17.52 -6.70 -29.27
C ALA A 637 18.09 -5.55 -30.13
N LEU A 638 18.71 -5.85 -31.27
CA LEU A 638 19.22 -4.82 -32.19
C LEU A 638 18.10 -3.92 -32.73
N LEU A 639 16.96 -4.51 -33.09
CA LEU A 639 15.80 -3.77 -33.59
C LEU A 639 15.28 -2.78 -32.54
N HIS A 640 15.16 -3.21 -31.28
CA HIS A 640 14.67 -2.36 -30.20
C HIS A 640 15.67 -1.25 -29.83
N ILE A 641 16.98 -1.53 -29.90
CA ILE A 641 18.02 -0.49 -29.76
C ILE A 641 17.87 0.58 -30.84
N GLU A 642 17.67 0.19 -32.10
CA GLU A 642 17.50 1.13 -33.22
C GLU A 642 16.32 2.09 -32.99
N LYS A 643 15.17 1.55 -32.61
CA LYS A 643 13.98 2.35 -32.30
C LYS A 643 14.16 3.23 -31.07
N LEU A 644 14.82 2.75 -30.02
CA LEU A 644 15.13 3.57 -28.84
C LEU A 644 15.99 4.77 -29.22
N MET A 645 16.99 4.55 -30.09
CA MET A 645 17.85 5.62 -30.56
C MET A 645 17.08 6.66 -31.37
N GLU A 646 16.14 6.23 -32.22
CA GLU A 646 15.21 7.11 -32.93
C GLU A 646 14.35 7.92 -31.95
N TYR A 647 13.66 7.27 -31.01
CA TYR A 647 12.74 7.95 -30.08
C TYR A 647 13.43 8.86 -29.06
N MET A 648 14.69 8.59 -28.73
CA MET A 648 15.52 9.45 -27.88
C MET A 648 16.24 10.55 -28.67
N ASN A 649 16.01 10.67 -29.98
CA ASN A 649 16.66 11.63 -30.88
C ASN A 649 18.20 11.57 -30.82
N TYR A 650 18.77 10.36 -30.79
CA TYR A 650 20.22 10.23 -30.90
C TYR A 650 20.70 10.65 -32.30
N PRO A 651 21.90 11.27 -32.42
CA PRO A 651 22.46 11.62 -33.72
C PRO A 651 22.56 10.41 -34.65
N SER A 652 22.35 10.60 -35.96
CA SER A 652 22.43 9.55 -36.99
C SER A 652 23.78 8.83 -36.97
N GLU A 653 24.85 9.52 -36.59
CA GLU A 653 26.21 8.99 -36.45
C GLU A 653 26.28 7.91 -35.37
N SER A 654 25.46 8.02 -34.31
CA SER A 654 25.40 7.02 -33.24
C SER A 654 24.84 5.69 -33.74
N HIS A 655 24.00 5.70 -34.78
CA HIS A 655 23.42 4.48 -35.35
C HIS A 655 24.47 3.58 -36.03
N SER A 656 25.64 4.13 -36.39
CA SER A 656 26.78 3.34 -36.91
C SER A 656 27.27 2.27 -35.92
N ILE A 657 27.06 2.47 -34.62
CA ILE A 657 27.37 1.48 -33.56
C ILE A 657 26.52 0.22 -33.70
N ILE A 658 25.26 0.34 -34.14
CA ILE A 658 24.38 -0.82 -34.37
C ILE A 658 24.98 -1.73 -35.46
N ASN A 659 25.58 -1.13 -36.49
CA ASN A 659 26.25 -1.90 -37.55
C ASN A 659 27.51 -2.60 -37.03
N ILE A 660 28.28 -1.95 -36.16
CA ILE A 660 29.44 -2.56 -35.49
C ILE A 660 29.01 -3.71 -34.57
N LEU A 661 27.89 -3.57 -33.87
CA LEU A 661 27.30 -4.63 -33.03
C LEU A 661 26.77 -5.80 -33.87
N LYS A 662 26.23 -5.54 -35.07
CA LYS A 662 25.82 -6.55 -36.06
C LYS A 662 27.02 -7.33 -36.63
N GLU A 663 28.18 -6.69 -36.74
CA GLU A 663 29.40 -7.25 -37.35
C GLU A 663 30.39 -7.90 -36.33
N GLY A 664 30.22 -7.66 -35.02
CA GLY A 664 31.16 -8.04 -33.97
C GLY A 664 30.91 -9.38 -33.27
N ASN A 665 31.96 -9.94 -32.64
CA ASN A 665 31.90 -11.19 -31.86
C ASN A 665 31.09 -11.01 -30.56
N TYR A 666 30.03 -11.80 -30.41
CA TYR A 666 28.91 -11.70 -29.46
C TYR A 666 29.25 -11.64 -27.96
N GLN A 667 30.49 -11.94 -27.55
CA GLN A 667 30.89 -11.98 -26.13
C GLN A 667 30.99 -10.61 -25.43
N LYS A 668 31.13 -9.50 -26.18
CA LYS A 668 31.19 -8.12 -25.63
C LYS A 668 29.83 -7.40 -25.63
N TYR A 669 28.76 -8.12 -25.99
CA TYR A 669 27.45 -7.55 -26.28
C TYR A 669 26.65 -7.20 -25.02
N SER A 670 26.69 -8.04 -23.98
CA SER A 670 25.95 -7.78 -22.73
C SER A 670 26.42 -6.51 -22.03
N GLU A 671 27.74 -6.27 -21.98
CA GLU A 671 28.32 -5.09 -21.34
C GLU A 671 27.90 -3.78 -22.02
N VAL A 672 27.79 -3.76 -23.36
CA VAL A 672 27.37 -2.57 -24.12
C VAL A 672 25.88 -2.29 -23.95
N VAL A 673 25.06 -3.33 -23.86
CA VAL A 673 23.61 -3.19 -23.73
C VAL A 673 23.19 -2.92 -22.28
N ASP A 674 23.86 -3.50 -21.29
CA ASP A 674 23.76 -3.08 -19.89
C ASP A 674 24.13 -1.60 -19.75
N LEU A 675 25.13 -1.14 -20.49
CA LEU A 675 25.51 0.26 -20.51
C LEU A 675 24.46 1.15 -21.18
N LEU A 676 23.92 0.79 -22.35
CA LEU A 676 22.84 1.54 -23.02
C LEU A 676 21.60 1.63 -22.12
N SER A 677 21.24 0.54 -21.45
CA SER A 677 20.09 0.47 -20.53
C SER A 677 20.30 1.32 -19.27
N ASN A 678 21.54 1.46 -18.79
CA ASN A 678 21.88 2.24 -17.58
C ASN A 678 22.25 3.71 -17.86
N VAL A 679 22.63 4.05 -19.09
CA VAL A 679 23.17 5.37 -19.49
C VAL A 679 22.15 6.22 -20.29
N ALA A 680 20.95 5.69 -20.55
CA ALA A 680 19.84 6.35 -21.24
C ALA A 680 19.19 7.54 -20.48
N ASN A 681 20.00 8.44 -19.90
CA ASN A 681 19.54 9.75 -19.45
C ASN A 681 20.61 10.86 -19.43
N MET A 682 21.80 10.68 -20.01
CA MET A 682 22.81 11.77 -20.02
C MET A 682 23.60 11.84 -21.32
N LYS A 683 23.93 13.09 -21.71
CA LYS A 683 24.87 13.54 -22.77
C LYS A 683 26.22 12.80 -22.83
N ASN A 684 26.55 11.94 -21.86
CA ASN A 684 27.84 11.25 -21.74
C ASN A 684 27.90 9.89 -22.45
N ALA A 685 26.77 9.32 -22.91
CA ALA A 685 26.75 8.06 -23.66
C ALA A 685 27.62 8.15 -24.93
N ALA A 686 27.43 9.21 -25.71
CA ALA A 686 28.15 9.44 -26.96
C ALA A 686 29.67 9.59 -26.76
N ILE A 687 30.09 10.28 -25.70
CA ILE A 687 31.52 10.47 -25.35
C ILE A 687 32.15 9.13 -24.95
N PHE A 688 31.44 8.31 -24.18
CA PHE A 688 31.93 6.98 -23.79
C PHE A 688 32.06 6.05 -25.01
N PHE A 689 31.04 5.96 -25.86
CA PHE A 689 31.08 5.08 -27.04
C PHE A 689 32.12 5.52 -28.06
N SER A 690 32.35 6.83 -28.22
CA SER A 690 33.43 7.37 -29.04
C SER A 690 34.81 6.96 -28.52
N ASN A 691 34.99 6.83 -27.20
CA ASN A 691 36.25 6.41 -26.59
C ASN A 691 36.45 4.89 -26.64
N LEU A 692 35.38 4.11 -26.51
CA LEU A 692 35.40 2.65 -26.53
C LEU A 692 35.83 2.09 -27.90
N LEU A 693 35.45 2.77 -28.99
CA LEU A 693 35.66 2.30 -30.35
C LEU A 693 37.03 2.65 -30.95
N LYS A 694 37.83 3.52 -30.31
CA LYS A 694 39.11 4.04 -30.85
C LYS A 694 39.11 4.10 -32.38
N LEU A 695 38.16 4.83 -32.96
CA LEU A 695 38.12 5.02 -34.40
C LEU A 695 39.35 5.84 -34.78
N ASP A 696 40.24 5.23 -35.56
CA ASP A 696 41.44 5.85 -36.12
C ASP A 696 41.08 6.94 -37.17
N ASN A 697 40.41 8.03 -36.76
CA ASN A 697 40.50 9.36 -37.39
C ASN A 697 39.67 10.44 -36.66
N PRO A 698 40.30 11.40 -35.94
CA PRO A 698 39.60 12.44 -35.19
C PRO A 698 39.36 13.72 -36.02
N LYS A 699 38.82 13.62 -37.24
CA LYS A 699 38.57 14.81 -38.09
C LYS A 699 37.11 15.15 -38.35
N GLY A 700 36.15 14.41 -37.80
CA GLY A 700 34.71 14.68 -37.99
C GLY A 700 33.97 15.29 -36.80
N ILE A 701 34.59 15.42 -35.61
CA ILE A 701 33.86 15.70 -34.36
C ILE A 701 33.91 17.20 -33.96
N SER A 702 34.67 18.05 -34.66
CA SER A 702 34.71 19.49 -34.37
C SER A 702 33.48 20.26 -34.83
N GLU A 703 32.58 19.66 -35.62
CA GLU A 703 31.37 20.36 -36.10
C GLU A 703 30.10 20.02 -35.31
N VAL A 704 30.08 18.94 -34.51
CA VAL A 704 28.87 18.48 -33.78
C VAL A 704 28.71 19.16 -32.41
N VAL A 705 29.72 19.84 -31.90
CA VAL A 705 29.67 20.50 -30.57
C VAL A 705 29.09 21.93 -30.63
N THR A 706 28.75 22.46 -31.81
CA THR A 706 28.34 23.88 -31.95
C THR A 706 26.86 24.13 -32.21
N ILE A 707 25.97 23.13 -32.11
CA ILE A 707 24.52 23.30 -32.37
C ILE A 707 23.66 22.81 -31.19
N GLY A 708 24.03 23.19 -29.96
CA GLY A 708 23.30 22.77 -28.76
C GLY A 708 23.29 23.78 -27.62
N ASN A 709 23.35 25.07 -27.94
CA ASN A 709 23.01 26.17 -27.04
C ASN A 709 21.79 26.91 -27.60
N GLU A 710 20.62 26.33 -27.40
CA GLU A 710 19.33 27.02 -27.23
C GLU A 710 18.38 26.12 -26.44
#